data_AF-A0A1H5B288-F1
#
_entry.id   AF-A0A1H5B288-F1
#
_cell.length_a   1.000
_cell.length_b   1.000
_cell.length_c   1.000
_cell.angle_alpha   90.00
_cell.angle_beta   90.00
_cell.angle_gamma   90.00
#
_symmetry.space_group_name_H-M   'P 1'
#
loop_
_entity.id
_entity.type
_entity.pdbx_description
1 polymer ?
#
loop_
_entity_poly.entity_id
_entity_poly.type
_entity_poly.pdbx_seq_one_letter_code
_entity_poly.pdbx_strand_id
1 'polypeptide(L)'
;MNAHPNTPRLSVIDSRALAIREVGYCRHPDESDIESRITRQVFDAAGRLVASSDPRLWASASRPNLATIYGLSGQSLLTDSVDAGWQLSLLNPAGSLFSFWDARGSQRRIDYDDQQRPITVTEQADDALPRVVERLTYGGAAPAFAVHNQCAKLIRHDNPASTRFVTDYGLAGAELSESQCFLIDLETPDWPSEFEARDALLEDQSFVTRHVFFPTGEIERQTDAMGNVRTFAYDVAGRLSETWLLLAGEGKQPQCLVSDIRYNAHEQIESEIAGNGVKTQAEYGADDGRMIRLMAAVGNQKPLQDLNYVYDPVGNIVELEDKAQAVTWFNNQRIEPINRYRYDSLSQLVEASGWEVANPGHGPALPDLLPTPLDPNQRRNYTQRFEYDAAGNLITRHHSDAPGFSMFTSARSNRSLAQRDDGSLPGEPEIESGFDACGNQLELQRGQAMTWDIRNQLRRVTLVKRVNELDDCECYAYDRPGHRLRKMHVSQTSGRTVHAEVRYLPNLEIHGEADCEVHHVINAEAGRCSVRALHWPEGAYTDQLRYSLCDHLGSSTLELDGAAGVLTQEHYFPFGGTACWAGKNALVAKYKTIRYSGKERDATGLYYYGYRYYASWLQRWLNADPLGIVDGLNVYRSFKNNPINFIDFEGAVVLHFAQETRSRNVILQSNVVVNYEVPKMRPGADIAFYLEQSQPGNSFTGIVSVIPAAIDDELSGIVDIYPLGEGSRLRSAEEWQSPYEGRLHDEGTPIVHKSARSGFKVSHLQAVNIFSRQESFTIGFTFNDVRGLPPLSAEGYRRVPAIVGTSRSLNLEKTYRVPDGFASVGGNIDDYNEAASMFASNSYGVESFAELSIEVKRDLLNMFSEVSDALGSNSPSFRQLFDAELQRPELQVRRKASLAA
;
A
#
# COMPACT_ATOMS: atom_id res chain seq x y z
N MET A 1 28.11 -21.38 -6.81
CA MET A 1 26.76 -21.56 -6.25
C MET A 1 26.92 -22.05 -4.82
N ASN A 2 26.57 -21.23 -3.83
CA ASN A 2 26.56 -21.66 -2.44
C ASN A 2 25.15 -22.12 -2.11
N ALA A 3 24.82 -23.37 -2.46
CA ALA A 3 23.71 -24.04 -1.81
C ALA A 3 24.08 -24.15 -0.32
N HIS A 4 23.24 -23.63 0.57
CA HIS A 4 23.49 -23.64 2.01
C HIS A 4 22.93 -24.94 2.63
N PRO A 5 23.75 -25.96 2.94
CA PRO A 5 23.24 -27.20 3.54
C PRO A 5 22.84 -26.97 5.00
N ASN A 6 21.81 -27.70 5.43
CA ASN A 6 21.30 -27.73 6.81
C ASN A 6 20.76 -26.39 7.34
N THR A 7 20.21 -25.54 6.46
CA THR A 7 19.57 -24.26 6.84
C THR A 7 18.08 -24.20 6.44
N PRO A 8 17.21 -25.08 6.98
CA PRO A 8 15.76 -25.01 6.73
C PRO A 8 15.12 -23.81 7.46
N ARG A 9 13.86 -23.47 7.11
CA ARG A 9 12.97 -22.72 8.00
C ARG A 9 12.06 -23.71 8.71
N LEU A 10 11.97 -23.66 10.03
CA LEU A 10 11.13 -24.53 10.84
C LEU A 10 10.07 -23.71 11.58
N SER A 11 8.85 -24.24 11.67
CA SER A 11 7.82 -23.75 12.60
C SER A 11 7.67 -24.73 13.75
N VAL A 12 7.69 -24.22 14.99
CA VAL A 12 7.49 -25.00 16.22
C VAL A 12 6.11 -24.70 16.75
N ILE A 13 5.23 -25.70 16.72
CA ILE A 13 3.85 -25.57 17.19
C ILE A 13 3.66 -26.01 18.65
N ASP A 14 2.66 -25.45 19.32
CA ASP A 14 2.16 -25.94 20.61
C ASP A 14 1.09 -27.04 20.44
N SER A 15 0.51 -27.51 21.56
CA SER A 15 -0.56 -28.52 21.57
C SER A 15 -1.90 -28.05 21.01
N ARG A 16 -2.03 -26.78 20.60
CA ARG A 16 -3.17 -26.20 19.88
C ARG A 16 -2.87 -26.00 18.39
N ALA A 17 -1.72 -26.51 17.92
CA ALA A 17 -1.17 -26.32 16.59
C ALA A 17 -0.80 -24.86 16.24
N LEU A 18 -0.70 -23.96 17.23
CA LEU A 18 -0.29 -22.57 17.02
C LEU A 18 1.24 -22.48 16.93
N ALA A 19 1.75 -21.77 15.93
CA ALA A 19 3.19 -21.57 15.72
C ALA A 19 3.78 -20.64 16.80
N ILE A 20 4.34 -21.21 17.87
CA ILE A 20 4.94 -20.47 18.99
C ILE A 20 6.38 -20.03 18.75
N ARG A 21 7.05 -20.59 17.73
CA ARG A 21 8.36 -20.11 17.25
C ARG A 21 8.51 -20.35 15.76
N GLU A 22 9.15 -19.41 15.10
CA GLU A 22 9.84 -19.68 13.83
C GLU A 22 11.34 -19.78 14.08
N VAL A 23 12.00 -20.73 13.42
CA VAL A 23 13.45 -20.89 13.45
C VAL A 23 13.98 -20.77 12.03
N GLY A 24 14.68 -19.68 11.77
CA GLY A 24 15.60 -19.57 10.64
C GLY A 24 17.00 -20.00 11.06
N TYR A 25 17.76 -20.58 10.14
CA TYR A 25 19.17 -20.92 10.34
C TYR A 25 20.01 -20.04 9.40
N CYS A 26 20.81 -19.15 9.98
CA CYS A 26 21.65 -18.18 9.28
C CYS A 26 23.10 -18.70 9.24
N ARG A 27 23.70 -18.72 8.05
CA ARG A 27 25.13 -18.92 7.79
C ARG A 27 25.58 -17.88 6.78
N HIS A 28 26.65 -17.15 7.09
CA HIS A 28 27.33 -16.28 6.13
C HIS A 28 28.08 -17.15 5.09
N PRO A 29 28.05 -16.86 3.77
CA PRO A 29 28.60 -17.73 2.72
C PRO A 29 30.11 -17.97 2.76
N ASP A 30 30.85 -17.30 3.65
CA ASP A 30 32.30 -17.52 3.90
C ASP A 30 32.58 -18.15 5.28
N GLU A 31 31.55 -18.51 6.04
CA GLU A 31 31.65 -19.11 7.38
C GLU A 31 31.10 -20.55 7.40
N SER A 32 31.60 -21.38 8.32
CA SER A 32 31.08 -22.74 8.55
C SER A 32 29.79 -22.75 9.37
N ASP A 33 29.71 -21.83 10.32
CA ASP A 33 28.87 -21.95 11.50
C ASP A 33 27.42 -21.54 11.21
N ILE A 34 26.48 -22.08 11.99
CA ILE A 34 25.05 -21.86 11.79
C ILE A 34 24.49 -21.20 13.05
N GLU A 35 24.01 -19.97 12.93
CA GLU A 35 23.27 -19.30 13.99
C GLU A 35 21.76 -19.55 13.86
N SER A 36 21.13 -20.05 14.92
CA SER A 36 19.67 -20.22 14.97
C SER A 36 18.98 -18.89 15.31
N ARG A 37 18.37 -18.25 14.33
CA ARG A 37 17.55 -17.04 14.48
C ARG A 37 16.13 -17.47 14.88
N ILE A 38 15.78 -17.34 16.17
CA ILE A 38 14.51 -17.84 16.73
C ILE A 38 13.55 -16.68 17.02
N THR A 39 12.58 -16.45 16.13
CA THR A 39 11.42 -15.60 16.41
C THR A 39 10.49 -16.35 17.37
N ARG A 40 9.88 -15.65 18.34
CA ARG A 40 8.95 -16.24 19.31
C ARG A 40 7.60 -15.54 19.30
N GLN A 41 6.55 -16.34 19.46
CA GLN A 41 5.16 -15.90 19.45
C GLN A 41 4.45 -16.46 20.69
N VAL A 42 3.67 -15.61 21.37
CA VAL A 42 2.92 -15.94 22.58
C VAL A 42 1.44 -15.76 22.31
N PHE A 43 0.66 -16.80 22.56
CA PHE A 43 -0.79 -16.78 22.33
C PHE A 43 -1.55 -16.93 23.65
N ASP A 44 -2.60 -16.12 23.82
CA ASP A 44 -3.50 -16.22 24.98
C ASP A 44 -4.31 -17.51 24.99
N ALA A 45 -5.16 -17.70 26.00
CA ALA A 45 -6.00 -18.90 26.12
C ALA A 45 -7.01 -19.09 24.96
N ALA A 46 -7.37 -18.01 24.25
CA ALA A 46 -8.25 -18.04 23.08
C ALA A 46 -7.49 -18.29 21.76
N GLY A 47 -6.15 -18.35 21.80
CA GLY A 47 -5.31 -18.60 20.63
C GLY A 47 -4.92 -17.34 19.83
N ARG A 48 -5.01 -16.15 20.44
CA ARG A 48 -4.70 -14.87 19.78
C ARG A 48 -3.27 -14.42 20.11
N LEU A 49 -2.57 -13.86 19.12
CA LEU A 49 -1.14 -13.50 19.21
C LEU A 49 -0.91 -12.26 20.08
N VAL A 50 -0.77 -12.44 21.39
CA VAL A 50 -0.63 -11.34 22.36
C VAL A 50 0.79 -10.79 22.52
N ALA A 51 1.82 -11.51 22.07
CA ALA A 51 3.17 -10.95 21.96
C ALA A 51 4.02 -11.66 20.91
N SER A 52 4.93 -10.90 20.28
CA SER A 52 5.91 -11.43 19.32
C SER A 52 7.29 -10.80 19.53
N SER A 53 8.35 -11.60 19.52
CA SER A 53 9.74 -11.21 19.76
C SER A 53 10.66 -11.70 18.66
N ASP A 54 11.50 -10.82 18.14
CA ASP A 54 12.55 -11.16 17.18
C ASP A 54 13.72 -11.90 17.87
N PRO A 55 14.62 -12.55 17.10
CA PRO A 55 15.72 -13.34 17.64
C PRO A 55 16.71 -12.56 18.54
N ARG A 56 16.82 -11.24 18.35
CA ARG A 56 17.73 -10.34 19.06
C ARG A 56 17.10 -9.84 20.35
N LEU A 57 15.92 -9.22 20.27
CA LEU A 57 15.25 -8.64 21.43
C LEU A 57 14.75 -9.73 22.39
N TRP A 58 14.42 -10.94 21.91
CA TRP A 58 14.21 -12.10 22.80
C TRP A 58 15.44 -12.40 23.69
N ALA A 59 16.66 -12.17 23.18
CA ALA A 59 17.90 -12.49 23.91
C ALA A 59 18.37 -11.38 24.85
N SER A 60 17.99 -10.11 24.60
CA SER A 60 18.53 -8.93 25.32
C SER A 60 17.51 -8.02 26.01
N ALA A 61 16.25 -8.01 25.57
CA ALA A 61 15.25 -7.04 26.01
C ALA A 61 14.26 -7.60 27.03
N SER A 62 13.67 -6.71 27.84
CA SER A 62 12.65 -7.03 28.84
C SER A 62 11.21 -7.00 28.29
N ARG A 63 11.02 -6.63 27.02
CA ARG A 63 9.73 -6.47 26.34
C ARG A 63 9.77 -7.12 24.94
N PRO A 64 8.65 -7.63 24.41
CA PRO A 64 8.54 -8.12 23.04
C PRO A 64 8.62 -6.95 22.03
N ASN A 65 8.85 -7.25 20.74
CA ASN A 65 8.82 -6.24 19.67
C ASN A 65 7.43 -5.59 19.54
N LEU A 66 6.41 -6.43 19.71
CA LEU A 66 4.99 -6.07 19.68
C LEU A 66 4.28 -6.90 20.75
N ALA A 67 3.50 -6.24 21.59
CA ALA A 67 2.42 -6.83 22.38
C ALA A 67 1.07 -6.34 21.84
N THR A 68 0.02 -7.15 22.02
CA THR A 68 -1.34 -6.85 21.53
C THR A 68 -2.40 -7.28 22.56
N ILE A 69 -3.31 -6.37 22.88
CA ILE A 69 -4.49 -6.62 23.71
C ILE A 69 -5.72 -6.72 22.80
N TYR A 70 -6.51 -7.78 22.98
CA TYR A 70 -7.69 -8.07 22.16
C TYR A 70 -9.00 -7.95 22.95
N GLY A 71 -10.04 -7.38 22.33
CA GLY A 71 -11.41 -7.45 22.83
C GLY A 71 -11.96 -8.88 22.82
N LEU A 72 -13.04 -9.15 23.56
CA LEU A 72 -13.62 -10.51 23.65
C LEU A 72 -14.02 -11.09 22.27
N SER A 73 -14.41 -10.25 21.32
CA SER A 73 -14.74 -10.61 19.94
C SER A 73 -13.53 -10.72 18.99
N GLY A 74 -12.30 -10.56 19.48
CA GLY A 74 -11.07 -10.89 18.74
C GLY A 74 -10.37 -9.73 18.02
N GLN A 75 -10.98 -8.55 17.92
CA GLN A 75 -10.34 -7.33 17.41
C GLN A 75 -9.18 -6.88 18.31
N SER A 76 -8.12 -6.35 17.70
CA SER A 76 -7.07 -5.62 18.41
C SER A 76 -7.64 -4.32 18.99
N LEU A 77 -7.26 -3.97 20.22
CA LEU A 77 -7.68 -2.74 20.88
C LEU A 77 -6.50 -1.90 21.36
N LEU A 78 -5.41 -2.52 21.84
CA LEU A 78 -4.14 -1.82 22.09
C LEU A 78 -3.00 -2.65 21.50
N THR A 79 -2.22 -2.06 20.59
CA THR A 79 -0.88 -2.55 20.24
C THR A 79 0.16 -1.77 21.04
N ASP A 80 1.26 -2.42 21.39
CA ASP A 80 2.38 -1.82 22.13
C ASP A 80 3.70 -2.31 21.50
N SER A 81 4.33 -1.44 20.72
CA SER A 81 5.57 -1.72 20.00
C SER A 81 6.76 -0.96 20.59
N VAL A 82 7.90 -1.64 20.70
CA VAL A 82 9.18 -0.98 21.03
C VAL A 82 9.70 -0.10 19.89
N ASP A 83 9.22 -0.35 18.67
CA ASP A 83 9.61 0.39 17.47
C ASP A 83 8.64 1.55 17.20
N ALA A 84 7.34 1.25 17.10
CA ALA A 84 6.29 2.20 16.70
C ALA A 84 5.49 2.82 17.87
N GLY A 85 5.89 2.56 19.11
CA GLY A 85 5.14 2.98 20.30
C GLY A 85 3.86 2.18 20.52
N TRP A 86 3.03 2.62 21.48
CA TRP A 86 1.69 2.09 21.69
C TRP A 86 0.64 2.83 20.84
N GLN A 87 -0.41 2.11 20.44
CA GLN A 87 -1.53 2.62 19.65
C GLN A 87 -2.85 2.00 20.14
N LEU A 88 -3.77 2.83 20.62
CA LEU A 88 -5.08 2.42 21.14
C LEU A 88 -6.16 2.66 20.07
N SER A 89 -6.93 1.63 19.72
CA SER A 89 -8.06 1.71 18.79
C SER A 89 -9.36 1.33 19.48
N LEU A 90 -10.33 2.25 19.51
CA LEU A 90 -11.70 2.00 19.96
C LEU A 90 -12.64 1.94 18.76
N LEU A 91 -13.27 0.78 18.56
CA LEU A 91 -14.25 0.55 17.49
C LEU A 91 -15.67 0.86 17.98
N ASN A 92 -16.53 1.28 17.05
CA ASN A 92 -17.97 1.41 17.28
C ASN A 92 -18.67 0.02 17.22
N PRO A 93 -19.98 -0.08 17.55
CA PRO A 93 -20.72 -1.34 17.53
C PRO A 93 -20.86 -2.02 16.14
N ALA A 94 -20.44 -1.36 15.06
CA ALA A 94 -20.38 -1.90 13.71
C ALA A 94 -18.93 -2.22 13.27
N GLY A 95 -17.98 -2.28 14.20
CA GLY A 95 -16.58 -2.62 13.94
C GLY A 95 -15.74 -1.51 13.30
N SER A 96 -16.31 -0.34 13.00
CA SER A 96 -15.58 0.78 12.40
C SER A 96 -14.81 1.60 13.45
N LEU A 97 -13.63 2.10 13.10
CA LEU A 97 -12.76 2.87 14.01
C LEU A 97 -13.42 4.18 14.42
N PHE A 98 -13.78 4.34 15.70
CA PHE A 98 -14.40 5.55 16.23
C PHE A 98 -13.36 6.53 16.80
N SER A 99 -12.41 6.01 17.57
CA SER A 99 -11.32 6.80 18.16
C SER A 99 -10.02 6.02 18.16
N PHE A 100 -8.93 6.72 17.93
CA PHE A 100 -7.56 6.23 17.89
C PHE A 100 -6.68 7.15 18.73
N TRP A 101 -5.70 6.59 19.44
CA TRP A 101 -4.68 7.34 20.16
C TRP A 101 -3.29 6.73 19.92
N ASP A 102 -2.24 7.55 19.96
CA ASP A 102 -0.85 7.12 19.81
C ASP A 102 0.07 7.51 20.98
N ALA A 103 1.27 6.95 20.98
CA ALA A 103 2.28 7.17 22.01
C ALA A 103 2.79 8.62 22.18
N ARG A 104 2.42 9.55 21.28
CA ARG A 104 2.71 10.99 21.38
C ARG A 104 1.58 11.77 22.06
N GLY A 105 0.54 11.09 22.54
CA GLY A 105 -0.67 11.71 23.09
C GLY A 105 -1.66 12.16 22.00
N SER A 106 -1.40 11.86 20.72
CA SER A 106 -2.26 12.29 19.62
C SER A 106 -3.58 11.51 19.66
N GLN A 107 -4.72 12.19 19.48
CA GLN A 107 -6.04 11.59 19.27
C GLN A 107 -6.50 11.81 17.82
N ARG A 108 -7.07 10.77 17.18
CA ARG A 108 -7.90 10.89 15.98
C ARG A 108 -9.30 10.34 16.29
N ARG A 109 -10.34 11.09 15.95
CA ARG A 109 -11.75 10.66 16.04
C ARG A 109 -12.39 10.68 14.66
N ILE A 110 -13.22 9.69 14.37
CA ILE A 110 -14.02 9.61 13.14
C ILE A 110 -15.48 9.56 13.54
N ASP A 111 -16.26 10.54 13.10
CA ASP A 111 -17.72 10.50 13.20
C ASP A 111 -18.32 10.00 11.89
N TYR A 112 -19.51 9.41 11.99
CA TYR A 112 -20.12 8.63 10.93
C TYR A 112 -21.60 8.99 10.73
N ASP A 113 -22.11 8.83 9.51
CA ASP A 113 -23.52 8.50 9.31
C ASP A 113 -23.76 6.98 9.53
N ASP A 114 -24.93 6.40 9.25
CA ASP A 114 -25.37 5.23 10.03
C ASP A 114 -25.50 3.81 9.40
N GLN A 115 -25.35 3.40 8.12
CA GLN A 115 -24.54 3.85 6.96
C GLN A 115 -23.04 3.68 7.31
N GLN A 116 -22.61 4.08 8.50
CA GLN A 116 -21.22 3.91 8.96
C GLN A 116 -20.22 4.45 7.94
N ARG A 117 -20.61 5.52 7.23
CA ARG A 117 -19.74 6.25 6.28
C ARG A 117 -19.12 7.42 7.04
N PRO A 118 -17.78 7.56 7.06
CA PRO A 118 -17.11 8.68 7.73
C PRO A 118 -17.64 10.01 7.21
N ILE A 119 -17.99 10.96 8.09
CA ILE A 119 -18.42 12.32 7.71
C ILE A 119 -17.44 13.40 8.16
N THR A 120 -16.71 13.15 9.25
CA THR A 120 -15.65 14.02 9.79
C THR A 120 -14.49 13.18 10.29
N VAL A 121 -13.27 13.67 10.09
CA VAL A 121 -12.08 13.21 10.82
C VAL A 121 -11.56 14.39 11.63
N THR A 122 -11.50 14.21 12.94
CA THR A 122 -11.00 15.20 13.91
C THR A 122 -9.67 14.72 14.45
N GLU A 123 -8.64 15.57 14.45
CA GLU A 123 -7.31 15.26 14.98
C GLU A 123 -6.88 16.28 16.03
N GLN A 124 -6.18 15.80 17.05
CA GLN A 124 -5.69 16.57 18.19
C GLN A 124 -4.32 16.04 18.61
N ALA A 125 -3.34 16.92 18.79
CA ALA A 125 -2.09 16.61 19.50
C ALA A 125 -2.24 16.90 21.00
N ASP A 126 -1.41 16.31 21.85
CA ASP A 126 -1.53 16.30 23.33
C ASP A 126 -1.85 17.69 23.94
N ASP A 127 -1.06 18.72 23.57
CA ASP A 127 -1.23 20.12 24.02
C ASP A 127 -2.06 21.02 23.06
N ALA A 128 -2.73 20.45 22.06
CA ALA A 128 -3.44 21.21 21.01
C ALA A 128 -4.97 21.21 21.20
N LEU A 129 -5.64 22.20 20.59
CA LEU A 129 -7.07 22.13 20.34
C LEU A 129 -7.37 21.12 19.21
N PRO A 130 -8.48 20.35 19.29
CA PRO A 130 -8.90 19.46 18.22
C PRO A 130 -9.29 20.26 16.97
N ARG A 131 -8.95 19.75 15.78
CA ARG A 131 -9.30 20.32 14.47
C ARG A 131 -9.99 19.28 13.60
N VAL A 132 -10.98 19.70 12.81
CA VAL A 132 -11.62 18.85 11.81
C VAL A 132 -10.78 18.86 10.54
N VAL A 133 -9.86 17.90 10.41
CA VAL A 133 -8.89 17.82 9.30
C VAL A 133 -9.45 17.17 8.03
N GLU A 134 -10.60 16.48 8.12
CA GLU A 134 -11.36 16.03 6.94
C GLU A 134 -12.87 16.24 7.12
N ARG A 135 -13.56 16.52 6.01
CA ARG A 135 -15.02 16.41 5.89
C ARG A 135 -15.41 15.67 4.61
N LEU A 136 -16.37 14.75 4.73
CA LEU A 136 -16.83 13.89 3.64
C LEU A 136 -18.32 14.10 3.41
N THR A 137 -18.71 14.34 2.17
CA THR A 137 -20.10 14.61 1.77
C THR A 137 -20.51 13.63 0.67
N TYR A 138 -21.66 12.99 0.83
CA TYR A 138 -22.16 11.93 -0.05
C TYR A 138 -23.41 12.36 -0.82
N GLY A 139 -23.57 11.85 -2.05
CA GLY A 139 -24.75 12.09 -2.87
C GLY A 139 -26.01 11.47 -2.26
N GLY A 140 -27.10 12.23 -2.23
CA GLY A 140 -28.40 11.77 -1.75
C GLY A 140 -29.16 10.92 -2.79
N ALA A 141 -30.40 10.54 -2.45
CA ALA A 141 -31.29 9.80 -3.35
C ALA A 141 -32.16 10.73 -4.26
N ALA A 142 -31.90 12.04 -4.26
CA ALA A 142 -32.65 12.98 -5.09
C ALA A 142 -32.28 12.84 -6.58
N PRO A 143 -33.20 13.14 -7.52
CA PRO A 143 -32.93 13.01 -8.97
C PRO A 143 -31.67 13.74 -9.46
N ALA A 144 -31.31 14.86 -8.82
CA ALA A 144 -30.10 15.62 -9.12
C ALA A 144 -28.80 14.81 -8.93
N PHE A 145 -28.75 13.88 -7.98
CA PHE A 145 -27.61 12.96 -7.81
C PHE A 145 -27.72 11.73 -8.72
N ALA A 146 -28.95 11.27 -8.95
CA ALA A 146 -29.21 10.07 -9.75
C ALA A 146 -28.77 10.22 -11.22
N VAL A 147 -28.97 11.39 -11.83
CA VAL A 147 -28.54 11.65 -13.23
C VAL A 147 -27.02 11.66 -13.43
N HIS A 148 -26.24 11.78 -12.35
CA HIS A 148 -24.77 11.71 -12.34
C HIS A 148 -24.24 10.41 -11.71
N ASN A 149 -25.11 9.42 -11.45
CA ASN A 149 -24.83 8.18 -10.71
C ASN A 149 -24.19 8.38 -9.31
N GLN A 150 -24.38 9.56 -8.70
CA GLN A 150 -23.79 9.95 -7.42
C GLN A 150 -24.50 9.38 -6.17
N CYS A 151 -25.63 8.66 -6.34
CA CYS A 151 -26.43 8.18 -5.21
C CYS A 151 -25.60 7.31 -4.24
N ALA A 152 -25.52 7.75 -2.97
CA ALA A 152 -24.70 7.20 -1.89
C ALA A 152 -23.16 7.22 -2.10
N LYS A 153 -22.65 7.65 -3.27
CA LYS A 153 -21.22 7.87 -3.55
C LYS A 153 -20.68 9.10 -2.83
N LEU A 154 -19.35 9.18 -2.67
CA LEU A 154 -18.65 10.37 -2.17
C LEU A 154 -18.64 11.44 -3.28
N ILE A 155 -19.05 12.68 -2.98
CA ILE A 155 -19.14 13.76 -3.99
C ILE A 155 -18.28 14.97 -3.68
N ARG A 156 -17.92 15.17 -2.39
CA ARG A 156 -16.96 16.16 -1.92
C ARG A 156 -16.19 15.59 -0.73
N HIS A 157 -14.87 15.72 -0.76
CA HIS A 157 -13.96 15.35 0.31
C HIS A 157 -12.98 16.49 0.54
N ASP A 158 -13.25 17.25 1.59
CA ASP A 158 -12.32 18.22 2.15
C ASP A 158 -11.26 17.43 2.93
N ASN A 159 -9.99 17.50 2.53
CA ASN A 159 -8.87 16.69 3.04
C ASN A 159 -7.70 17.59 3.55
N PRO A 160 -6.62 17.04 4.14
CA PRO A 160 -5.60 17.87 4.78
C PRO A 160 -4.80 18.82 3.87
N ALA A 161 -4.89 18.70 2.54
CA ALA A 161 -4.16 19.52 1.58
C ALA A 161 -5.02 20.17 0.48
N SER A 162 -6.28 19.75 0.33
CA SER A 162 -7.16 20.10 -0.80
C SER A 162 -8.61 19.74 -0.54
N THR A 163 -9.53 20.19 -1.41
CA THR A 163 -10.85 19.58 -1.56
C THR A 163 -10.94 18.86 -2.91
N ARG A 164 -11.32 17.58 -2.88
CA ARG A 164 -11.66 16.78 -4.07
C ARG A 164 -13.18 16.73 -4.22
N PHE A 165 -13.66 16.94 -5.44
CA PHE A 165 -15.05 16.79 -5.85
C PHE A 165 -15.14 15.69 -6.92
N VAL A 166 -16.22 14.91 -6.92
CA VAL A 166 -16.51 13.92 -7.99
C VAL A 166 -17.88 14.23 -8.57
N THR A 167 -17.89 14.78 -9.79
CA THR A 167 -19.13 15.31 -10.40
C THR A 167 -19.94 14.24 -11.10
N ASP A 168 -19.29 13.21 -11.65
CA ASP A 168 -19.92 12.20 -12.50
C ASP A 168 -19.33 10.80 -12.26
N TYR A 169 -20.22 9.82 -12.08
CA TYR A 169 -19.88 8.40 -12.01
C TYR A 169 -20.39 7.65 -13.24
N GLY A 170 -19.64 6.64 -13.70
CA GLY A 170 -20.06 5.72 -14.76
C GLY A 170 -21.07 4.69 -14.27
N LEU A 171 -21.66 3.93 -15.20
CA LEU A 171 -22.63 2.87 -14.86
C LEU A 171 -22.01 1.76 -14.00
N ALA A 172 -20.75 1.39 -14.26
CA ALA A 172 -19.95 0.50 -13.42
C ALA A 172 -19.46 1.14 -12.10
N GLY A 173 -19.86 2.39 -11.82
CA GLY A 173 -19.50 3.11 -10.60
C GLY A 173 -18.07 3.66 -10.54
N ALA A 174 -17.33 3.65 -11.65
CA ALA A 174 -16.03 4.34 -11.82
C ALA A 174 -16.20 5.86 -11.89
N GLU A 175 -15.14 6.62 -11.60
CA GLU A 175 -15.15 8.09 -11.56
C GLU A 175 -14.85 8.66 -12.96
N LEU A 176 -15.77 9.43 -13.54
CA LEU A 176 -15.62 9.99 -14.91
C LEU A 176 -15.07 11.41 -14.92
N SER A 177 -15.24 12.13 -13.81
CA SER A 177 -14.98 13.56 -13.71
C SER A 177 -14.71 13.93 -12.25
N GLU A 178 -13.46 14.27 -11.95
CA GLU A 178 -13.04 14.78 -10.66
C GLU A 178 -12.49 16.20 -10.78
N SER A 179 -12.68 17.00 -9.74
CA SER A 179 -12.09 18.35 -9.61
C SER A 179 -11.35 18.42 -8.29
N GLN A 180 -10.11 18.90 -8.30
CA GLN A 180 -9.34 19.17 -7.09
C GLN A 180 -9.03 20.67 -7.00
N CYS A 181 -9.22 21.25 -5.82
CA CYS A 181 -8.76 22.60 -5.50
C CYS A 181 -7.83 22.50 -4.29
N PHE A 182 -6.63 23.08 -4.34
CA PHE A 182 -5.68 23.03 -3.23
C PHE A 182 -6.03 24.04 -2.15
N LEU A 183 -5.58 23.81 -0.90
CA LEU A 183 -5.59 24.84 0.14
C LEU A 183 -4.66 26.00 -0.22
N ILE A 184 -5.02 27.23 0.16
CA ILE A 184 -4.15 28.41 -0.01
C ILE A 184 -2.86 28.26 0.82
N ASP A 185 -2.96 27.66 2.02
CA ASP A 185 -1.86 27.41 2.94
C ASP A 185 -1.37 25.95 2.87
N LEU A 186 -0.21 25.65 3.47
CA LEU A 186 0.30 24.30 3.73
C LEU A 186 0.03 23.84 5.17
N GLU A 187 -0.40 24.71 6.07
CA GLU A 187 -0.81 24.34 7.42
C GLU A 187 -2.12 23.54 7.44
N THR A 188 -2.19 22.53 8.33
CA THR A 188 -3.33 21.61 8.41
C THR A 188 -4.62 22.34 8.81
N PRO A 189 -5.71 22.21 8.01
CA PRO A 189 -6.93 22.99 8.20
C PRO A 189 -7.72 22.56 9.44
N ASP A 190 -8.61 23.46 9.88
CA ASP A 190 -9.76 23.14 10.72
C ASP A 190 -11.03 23.47 9.91
N TRP A 191 -11.59 22.47 9.23
CA TRP A 191 -12.64 22.68 8.24
C TRP A 191 -13.94 23.16 8.91
N PRO A 192 -14.49 24.33 8.55
CA PRO A 192 -15.77 24.80 9.07
C PRO A 192 -16.96 23.98 8.57
N SER A 193 -18.11 24.12 9.24
CA SER A 193 -19.34 23.39 8.88
C SER A 193 -19.94 23.86 7.55
N GLU A 194 -19.98 25.16 7.30
CA GLU A 194 -20.62 25.75 6.10
C GLU A 194 -19.71 25.63 4.87
N PHE A 195 -20.27 25.31 3.70
CA PHE A 195 -19.48 25.06 2.50
C PHE A 195 -18.74 26.32 2.02
N GLU A 196 -19.41 27.48 2.03
CA GLU A 196 -18.83 28.77 1.65
C GLU A 196 -17.61 29.15 2.51
N ALA A 197 -17.61 28.72 3.77
CA ALA A 197 -16.49 28.95 4.69
C ALA A 197 -15.33 27.95 4.48
N ARG A 198 -15.60 26.75 3.93
CA ARG A 198 -14.55 25.81 3.49
C ARG A 198 -13.95 26.30 2.17
N ASP A 199 -14.78 26.74 1.25
CA ASP A 199 -14.38 27.19 -0.09
C ASP A 199 -13.49 28.44 -0.01
N ALA A 200 -13.69 29.29 1.01
CA ALA A 200 -12.80 30.41 1.32
C ALA A 200 -11.38 30.03 1.83
N LEU A 201 -11.07 28.74 2.02
CA LEU A 201 -9.72 28.24 2.33
C LEU A 201 -8.99 27.67 1.10
N LEU A 202 -9.68 27.57 -0.04
CA LEU A 202 -9.18 26.97 -1.27
C LEU A 202 -8.66 28.03 -2.25
N GLU A 203 -7.70 27.62 -3.09
CA GLU A 203 -7.29 28.42 -4.24
C GLU A 203 -8.44 28.52 -5.26
N ASP A 204 -8.57 29.68 -5.93
CA ASP A 204 -9.56 29.91 -7.01
C ASP A 204 -9.42 28.90 -8.18
N GLN A 205 -8.28 28.21 -8.30
CA GLN A 205 -7.98 27.29 -9.39
C GLN A 205 -8.47 25.87 -9.11
N SER A 206 -9.41 25.42 -9.95
CA SER A 206 -9.88 24.03 -10.04
C SER A 206 -9.06 23.25 -11.08
N PHE A 207 -8.62 22.05 -10.69
CA PHE A 207 -7.85 21.12 -11.50
C PHE A 207 -8.74 19.90 -11.85
N VAL A 208 -9.19 19.80 -13.10
CA VAL A 208 -10.27 18.87 -13.50
C VAL A 208 -9.76 17.71 -14.34
N THR A 209 -9.64 16.53 -13.75
CA THR A 209 -9.29 15.29 -14.48
C THR A 209 -10.57 14.60 -14.96
N ARG A 210 -10.53 14.02 -16.17
CA ARG A 210 -11.66 13.30 -16.77
C ARG A 210 -11.24 11.95 -17.32
N HIS A 211 -12.13 10.97 -17.21
CA HIS A 211 -11.90 9.60 -17.66
C HIS A 211 -13.08 9.11 -18.50
N VAL A 212 -12.77 8.37 -19.57
CA VAL A 212 -13.74 7.64 -20.40
C VAL A 212 -13.34 6.18 -20.38
N PHE A 213 -14.30 5.29 -20.10
CA PHE A 213 -14.08 3.85 -19.98
C PHE A 213 -14.89 3.10 -21.04
N PHE A 214 -14.35 1.98 -21.51
CA PHE A 214 -15.11 1.00 -22.26
C PHE A 214 -16.19 0.34 -21.37
N PRO A 215 -17.27 -0.22 -21.95
CA PRO A 215 -18.33 -0.90 -21.17
C PRO A 215 -17.85 -2.08 -20.31
N THR A 216 -16.66 -2.60 -20.59
CA THR A 216 -15.97 -3.68 -19.87
C THR A 216 -15.16 -3.21 -18.65
N GLY A 217 -14.89 -1.90 -18.54
CA GLY A 217 -14.26 -1.25 -17.37
C GLY A 217 -12.84 -0.72 -17.60
N GLU A 218 -12.19 -1.06 -18.71
CA GLU A 218 -10.87 -0.54 -19.08
C GLU A 218 -10.97 0.93 -19.53
N ILE A 219 -9.91 1.72 -19.33
CA ILE A 219 -9.91 3.14 -19.66
C ILE A 219 -9.64 3.37 -21.16
N GLU A 220 -10.61 3.91 -21.90
CA GLU A 220 -10.39 4.38 -23.28
C GLU A 220 -9.47 5.60 -23.28
N ARG A 221 -9.77 6.57 -22.39
CA ARG A 221 -9.18 7.90 -22.44
C ARG A 221 -9.09 8.55 -21.07
N GLN A 222 -8.02 9.31 -20.85
CA GLN A 222 -7.92 10.27 -19.77
C GLN A 222 -7.58 11.65 -20.32
N THR A 223 -8.26 12.69 -19.85
CA THR A 223 -7.82 14.07 -19.97
C THR A 223 -7.32 14.52 -18.60
N ASP A 224 -6.08 15.00 -18.51
CA ASP A 224 -5.55 15.55 -17.26
C ASP A 224 -6.06 16.98 -16.99
N ALA A 225 -5.78 17.50 -15.80
CA ALA A 225 -6.23 18.81 -15.35
C ALA A 225 -5.77 19.99 -16.22
N MET A 226 -4.73 19.83 -17.05
CA MET A 226 -4.20 20.85 -17.96
C MET A 226 -4.58 20.58 -19.43
N GLY A 227 -5.43 19.60 -19.68
CA GLY A 227 -6.00 19.32 -21.00
C GLY A 227 -5.17 18.38 -21.89
N ASN A 228 -4.09 17.77 -21.38
CA ASN A 228 -3.38 16.73 -22.13
C ASN A 228 -4.24 15.45 -22.15
N VAL A 229 -4.29 14.77 -23.29
CA VAL A 229 -5.16 13.61 -23.50
C VAL A 229 -4.33 12.35 -23.72
N ARG A 230 -4.46 11.37 -22.83
CA ARG A 230 -3.96 10.00 -23.02
C ARG A 230 -5.09 9.12 -23.56
N THR A 231 -4.78 8.27 -24.53
CA THR A 231 -5.73 7.31 -25.11
C THR A 231 -5.08 5.93 -25.16
N PHE A 232 -5.84 4.90 -24.82
CA PHE A 232 -5.36 3.53 -24.70
C PHE A 232 -6.14 2.61 -25.65
N ALA A 233 -5.44 1.66 -26.26
CA ALA A 233 -6.02 0.59 -27.06
C ALA A 233 -5.73 -0.77 -26.42
N TYR A 234 -6.62 -1.73 -26.60
CA TYR A 234 -6.52 -3.05 -26.00
C TYR A 234 -6.60 -4.15 -27.07
N ASP A 235 -6.03 -5.32 -26.80
CA ASP A 235 -6.17 -6.51 -27.63
C ASP A 235 -7.50 -7.24 -27.36
N VAL A 236 -7.75 -8.33 -28.10
CA VAL A 236 -8.98 -9.12 -27.99
C VAL A 236 -9.13 -9.87 -26.63
N ALA A 237 -8.10 -9.81 -25.77
CA ALA A 237 -8.10 -10.35 -24.42
C ALA A 237 -8.12 -9.24 -23.34
N GLY A 238 -8.37 -7.98 -23.70
CA GLY A 238 -8.45 -6.85 -22.77
C GLY A 238 -7.09 -6.34 -22.28
N ARG A 239 -5.98 -6.75 -22.91
CA ARG A 239 -4.61 -6.34 -22.51
C ARG A 239 -4.16 -5.13 -23.30
N LEU A 240 -3.42 -4.21 -22.68
CA LEU A 240 -2.93 -2.98 -23.33
C LEU A 240 -2.13 -3.32 -24.60
N SER A 241 -2.49 -2.72 -25.73
CA SER A 241 -1.81 -2.92 -27.02
C SER A 241 -1.12 -1.66 -27.53
N GLU A 242 -1.68 -0.47 -27.24
CA GLU A 242 -1.11 0.83 -27.59
C GLU A 242 -1.44 1.89 -26.52
N THR A 243 -0.51 2.83 -26.28
CA THR A 243 -0.75 4.07 -25.53
C THR A 243 -0.39 5.28 -26.40
N TRP A 244 -1.24 6.28 -26.44
CA TRP A 244 -1.05 7.54 -27.17
C TRP A 244 -1.19 8.75 -26.24
N LEU A 245 -0.48 9.84 -26.54
CA LEU A 245 -0.54 11.13 -25.83
C LEU A 245 -0.70 12.29 -26.82
N LEU A 246 -1.70 13.12 -26.61
CA LEU A 246 -1.86 14.43 -27.23
C LEU A 246 -1.61 15.49 -26.15
N LEU A 247 -0.53 16.26 -26.29
CA LEU A 247 -0.26 17.41 -25.43
C LEU A 247 -1.24 18.56 -25.69
N ALA A 248 -1.48 19.38 -24.67
CA ALA A 248 -2.33 20.56 -24.76
C ALA A 248 -1.73 21.67 -25.65
N GLY A 249 -2.60 22.47 -26.27
CA GLY A 249 -2.24 23.62 -27.11
C GLY A 249 -2.62 23.46 -28.58
N GLU A 250 -2.60 24.58 -29.32
CA GLU A 250 -2.97 24.60 -30.74
C GLU A 250 -1.93 23.89 -31.62
N GLY A 251 -2.40 23.18 -32.65
CA GLY A 251 -1.55 22.49 -33.64
C GLY A 251 -0.86 21.20 -33.17
N LYS A 252 -0.89 20.88 -31.87
CA LYS A 252 -0.36 19.61 -31.32
C LYS A 252 -1.02 18.40 -31.98
N GLN A 253 -0.27 17.31 -32.13
CA GLN A 253 -0.72 16.06 -32.75
C GLN A 253 -0.57 14.90 -31.76
N PRO A 254 -1.43 13.86 -31.83
CA PRO A 254 -1.26 12.66 -31.01
C PRO A 254 0.06 11.95 -31.34
N GLN A 255 0.82 11.62 -30.31
CA GLN A 255 2.08 10.87 -30.38
C GLN A 255 1.87 9.48 -29.79
N CYS A 256 2.28 8.44 -30.51
CA CYS A 256 2.33 7.10 -29.96
C CYS A 256 3.44 7.05 -28.89
N LEU A 257 3.16 6.43 -27.74
CA LEU A 257 4.13 6.19 -26.67
C LEU A 257 4.61 4.74 -26.66
N VAL A 258 3.72 3.78 -26.91
CA VAL A 258 4.02 2.36 -27.12
C VAL A 258 3.01 1.72 -28.07
N SER A 259 3.46 0.71 -28.81
CA SER A 259 2.68 -0.12 -29.73
C SER A 259 3.29 -1.53 -29.85
N ASP A 260 2.62 -2.43 -30.59
CA ASP A 260 3.07 -3.82 -30.84
C ASP A 260 3.44 -4.60 -29.55
N ILE A 261 2.70 -4.38 -28.47
CA ILE A 261 2.90 -5.11 -27.21
C ILE A 261 2.52 -6.59 -27.42
N ARG A 262 3.42 -7.49 -27.05
CA ARG A 262 3.27 -8.95 -27.14
C ARG A 262 3.45 -9.57 -25.77
N TYR A 263 2.53 -10.49 -25.44
CA TYR A 263 2.43 -11.14 -24.14
C TYR A 263 2.54 -12.66 -24.27
N ASN A 264 3.28 -13.29 -23.35
CA ASN A 264 3.31 -14.75 -23.25
C ASN A 264 2.04 -15.33 -22.59
N ALA A 265 1.99 -16.65 -22.45
CA ALA A 265 0.88 -17.37 -21.82
C ALA A 265 0.75 -17.14 -20.29
N HIS A 266 1.70 -16.43 -19.67
CA HIS A 266 1.67 -16.00 -18.26
C HIS A 266 1.40 -14.48 -18.12
N GLU A 267 0.95 -13.83 -19.19
CA GLU A 267 0.64 -12.39 -19.27
C GLU A 267 1.85 -11.46 -19.03
N GLN A 268 3.07 -11.99 -19.16
CA GLN A 268 4.30 -11.21 -19.12
C GLN A 268 4.61 -10.63 -20.51
N ILE A 269 5.06 -9.37 -20.60
CA ILE A 269 5.41 -8.71 -21.87
C ILE A 269 6.71 -9.29 -22.42
N GLU A 270 6.64 -9.99 -23.56
CA GLU A 270 7.78 -10.51 -24.32
C GLU A 270 8.43 -9.44 -25.21
N SER A 271 7.64 -8.53 -25.78
CA SER A 271 8.18 -7.39 -26.52
C SER A 271 7.19 -6.25 -26.68
N GLU A 272 7.71 -5.04 -26.91
CA GLU A 272 6.97 -3.81 -27.16
C GLU A 272 7.81 -2.85 -28.02
N ILE A 273 7.17 -1.92 -28.74
CA ILE A 273 7.83 -0.89 -29.53
C ILE A 273 7.43 0.49 -28.99
N ALA A 274 8.38 1.20 -28.39
CA ALA A 274 8.20 2.55 -27.90
C ALA A 274 8.10 3.56 -29.06
N GLY A 275 7.45 4.69 -28.82
CA GLY A 275 7.18 5.73 -29.83
C GLY A 275 8.41 6.36 -30.50
N ASN A 276 9.59 6.25 -29.89
CA ASN A 276 10.88 6.65 -30.48
C ASN A 276 11.56 5.54 -31.33
N GLY A 277 10.87 4.42 -31.58
CA GLY A 277 11.36 3.30 -32.39
C GLY A 277 12.28 2.32 -31.66
N VAL A 278 12.47 2.46 -30.35
CA VAL A 278 13.14 1.44 -29.54
C VAL A 278 12.22 0.25 -29.33
N LYS A 279 12.67 -0.94 -29.74
CA LYS A 279 12.02 -2.21 -29.39
C LYS A 279 12.65 -2.76 -28.12
N THR A 280 11.83 -2.98 -27.10
CA THR A 280 12.20 -3.73 -25.90
C THR A 280 11.78 -5.19 -26.08
N GLN A 281 12.61 -6.13 -25.63
CA GLN A 281 12.35 -7.56 -25.64
C GLN A 281 12.78 -8.20 -24.32
N ALA A 282 11.94 -9.05 -23.75
CA ALA A 282 12.24 -9.83 -22.56
C ALA A 282 12.16 -11.33 -22.87
N GLU A 283 13.18 -12.08 -22.43
CA GLU A 283 13.23 -13.53 -22.54
C GLU A 283 13.01 -14.14 -21.15
N TYR A 284 12.18 -15.18 -21.08
CA TYR A 284 11.78 -15.82 -19.83
C TYR A 284 12.19 -17.30 -19.82
N GLY A 285 12.58 -17.80 -18.65
CA GLY A 285 12.90 -19.21 -18.43
C GLY A 285 11.67 -20.09 -18.64
N ALA A 286 11.79 -21.12 -19.50
CA ALA A 286 10.67 -22.00 -19.83
C ALA A 286 10.20 -22.87 -18.65
N ASP A 287 11.09 -23.15 -17.70
CA ASP A 287 10.84 -24.04 -16.55
C ASP A 287 10.29 -23.30 -15.31
N ASP A 288 10.53 -21.98 -15.18
CA ASP A 288 10.24 -21.21 -13.95
C ASP A 288 9.59 -19.82 -14.18
N GLY A 289 9.49 -19.35 -15.43
CA GLY A 289 8.92 -18.04 -15.78
C GLY A 289 9.74 -16.83 -15.33
N ARG A 290 10.98 -17.01 -14.86
CA ARG A 290 11.87 -15.89 -14.45
C ARG A 290 12.45 -15.19 -15.67
N MET A 291 12.69 -13.88 -15.56
CA MET A 291 13.29 -13.09 -16.65
C MET A 291 14.78 -13.39 -16.78
N ILE A 292 15.18 -14.10 -17.84
CA ILE A 292 16.59 -14.44 -18.08
C ILE A 292 17.33 -13.37 -18.89
N ARG A 293 16.60 -12.53 -19.65
CA ARG A 293 17.18 -11.41 -20.42
C ARG A 293 16.17 -10.26 -20.62
N LEU A 294 16.68 -9.02 -20.67
CA LEU A 294 15.94 -7.81 -21.05
C LEU A 294 16.82 -6.96 -21.97
N MET A 295 16.43 -6.81 -23.23
CA MET A 295 17.19 -6.11 -24.28
C MET A 295 16.36 -4.96 -24.88
N ALA A 296 16.98 -3.81 -25.14
CA ALA A 296 16.37 -2.67 -25.83
C ALA A 296 17.26 -2.20 -26.99
N ALA A 297 16.71 -2.11 -28.21
CA ALA A 297 17.46 -1.76 -29.43
C ALA A 297 16.60 -1.00 -30.46
N VAL A 298 17.24 -0.22 -31.34
CA VAL A 298 16.59 0.45 -32.47
C VAL A 298 16.84 -0.38 -33.74
N GLY A 299 15.86 -1.21 -34.13
CA GLY A 299 16.00 -2.13 -35.26
C GLY A 299 17.22 -3.05 -35.12
N ASN A 300 18.05 -3.11 -36.16
CA ASN A 300 19.28 -3.93 -36.18
C ASN A 300 20.54 -3.18 -35.69
N GLN A 301 20.40 -2.07 -34.96
CA GLN A 301 21.54 -1.39 -34.35
C GLN A 301 22.08 -2.18 -33.14
N LYS A 302 23.24 -1.77 -32.62
CA LYS A 302 23.72 -2.30 -31.34
C LYS A 302 22.69 -1.98 -30.24
N PRO A 303 22.36 -2.91 -29.33
CA PRO A 303 21.49 -2.63 -28.19
C PRO A 303 21.97 -1.43 -27.37
N LEU A 304 21.00 -0.68 -26.84
CA LEU A 304 21.19 0.39 -25.86
C LEU A 304 21.31 -0.18 -24.45
N GLN A 305 20.67 -1.33 -24.21
CA GLN A 305 20.64 -2.09 -22.97
C GLN A 305 20.49 -3.59 -23.33
N ASP A 306 21.22 -4.49 -22.66
CA ASP A 306 21.10 -5.95 -22.83
C ASP A 306 21.40 -6.63 -21.49
N LEU A 307 20.46 -6.54 -20.55
CA LEU A 307 20.56 -7.11 -19.21
C LEU A 307 20.35 -8.63 -19.26
N ASN A 308 21.28 -9.38 -18.68
CA ASN A 308 21.29 -10.84 -18.65
C ASN A 308 21.38 -11.31 -17.19
N TYR A 309 20.48 -12.20 -16.78
CA TYR A 309 20.26 -12.58 -15.39
C TYR A 309 20.68 -14.02 -15.12
N VAL A 310 21.44 -14.25 -14.04
CA VAL A 310 21.74 -15.60 -13.53
C VAL A 310 21.20 -15.72 -12.11
N TYR A 311 20.45 -16.79 -11.86
CA TYR A 311 19.79 -17.07 -10.58
C TYR A 311 20.49 -18.19 -9.80
N ASP A 312 20.37 -18.16 -8.47
CA ASP A 312 20.52 -19.36 -7.64
C ASP A 312 19.25 -20.24 -7.68
N PRO A 313 19.27 -21.47 -7.11
CA PRO A 313 18.10 -22.36 -7.16
C PRO A 313 16.84 -21.86 -6.45
N VAL A 314 16.96 -20.95 -5.45
CA VAL A 314 15.78 -20.39 -4.76
C VAL A 314 15.19 -19.18 -5.51
N GLY A 315 16.01 -18.50 -6.32
CA GLY A 315 15.60 -17.42 -7.22
C GLY A 315 16.25 -16.08 -6.95
N ASN A 316 17.32 -16.01 -6.13
CA ASN A 316 18.09 -14.78 -6.01
C ASN A 316 18.95 -14.57 -7.26
N ILE A 317 18.93 -13.38 -7.86
CA ILE A 317 19.90 -12.99 -8.89
C ILE A 317 21.29 -12.96 -8.25
N VAL A 318 22.21 -13.78 -8.76
CA VAL A 318 23.63 -13.84 -8.34
C VAL A 318 24.57 -13.14 -9.33
N GLU A 319 24.13 -12.93 -10.57
CA GLU A 319 24.88 -12.20 -11.60
C GLU A 319 23.93 -11.43 -12.52
N LEU A 320 24.28 -10.19 -12.82
CA LEU A 320 23.56 -9.29 -13.73
C LEU A 320 24.56 -8.60 -14.67
N GLU A 321 24.61 -9.03 -15.92
CA GLU A 321 25.50 -8.52 -16.97
C GLU A 321 24.73 -7.62 -17.95
N ASP A 322 25.24 -6.41 -18.24
CA ASP A 322 24.75 -5.59 -19.36
C ASP A 322 25.66 -5.73 -20.59
N LYS A 323 25.27 -6.62 -21.51
CA LYS A 323 26.01 -6.93 -22.75
C LYS A 323 25.97 -5.80 -23.78
N ALA A 324 25.16 -4.76 -23.58
CA ALA A 324 25.24 -3.54 -24.38
C ALA A 324 26.53 -2.75 -24.07
N GLN A 325 27.11 -2.93 -22.89
CA GLN A 325 28.34 -2.25 -22.49
C GLN A 325 29.58 -3.08 -22.83
N ALA A 326 30.71 -2.41 -23.06
CA ALA A 326 31.98 -3.07 -23.32
C ALA A 326 32.78 -3.24 -22.02
N VAL A 327 33.59 -4.29 -21.94
CA VAL A 327 34.67 -4.40 -20.95
C VAL A 327 35.64 -3.23 -21.16
N THR A 328 36.01 -2.53 -20.09
CA THR A 328 36.98 -1.42 -20.14
C THR A 328 38.21 -1.74 -19.30
N TRP A 329 39.28 -0.97 -19.50
CA TRP A 329 40.53 -1.08 -18.75
C TRP A 329 40.97 0.31 -18.31
N PHE A 330 41.05 0.52 -17.00
CA PHE A 330 41.52 1.77 -16.41
C PHE A 330 42.26 1.49 -15.09
N ASN A 331 43.27 2.30 -14.78
CA ASN A 331 44.10 2.18 -13.56
C ASN A 331 44.55 0.74 -13.22
N ASN A 332 44.98 -0.03 -14.24
CA ASN A 332 45.35 -1.45 -14.16
C ASN A 332 44.23 -2.44 -13.75
N GLN A 333 42.98 -1.99 -13.62
CA GLN A 333 41.81 -2.84 -13.45
C GLN A 333 41.22 -3.25 -14.81
N ARG A 334 40.71 -4.48 -14.90
CA ARG A 334 39.75 -4.90 -15.93
C ARG A 334 38.35 -4.70 -15.35
N ILE A 335 37.52 -3.93 -16.03
CA ILE A 335 36.21 -3.51 -15.56
C ILE A 335 35.16 -4.14 -16.47
N GLU A 336 34.30 -4.96 -15.89
CA GLU A 336 33.24 -5.68 -16.61
C GLU A 336 31.88 -5.05 -16.31
N PRO A 337 30.93 -5.02 -17.26
CA PRO A 337 29.57 -4.53 -17.02
C PRO A 337 28.72 -5.56 -16.27
N ILE A 338 29.32 -6.23 -15.28
CA ILE A 338 28.73 -7.35 -14.55
C ILE A 338 28.65 -6.98 -13.07
N ASN A 339 27.45 -7.02 -12.53
CA ASN A 339 27.23 -6.99 -11.09
C ASN A 339 27.12 -8.43 -10.57
N ARG A 340 27.70 -8.70 -9.39
CA ARG A 340 27.73 -10.03 -8.76
C ARG A 340 27.28 -9.91 -7.32
N TYR A 341 26.41 -10.82 -6.89
CA TYR A 341 25.71 -10.77 -5.60
C TYR A 341 25.86 -12.07 -4.83
N ARG A 342 26.00 -11.98 -3.51
CA ARG A 342 26.08 -13.13 -2.60
C ARG A 342 25.16 -12.92 -1.39
N TYR A 343 24.54 -14.01 -0.95
CA TYR A 343 23.52 -13.98 0.08
C TYR A 343 23.85 -14.94 1.24
N ASP A 344 23.41 -14.59 2.44
CA ASP A 344 23.33 -15.52 3.57
C ASP A 344 22.26 -16.61 3.31
N SER A 345 22.18 -17.61 4.18
CA SER A 345 21.16 -18.66 4.07
C SER A 345 19.72 -18.21 4.37
N LEU A 346 19.51 -16.94 4.76
CA LEU A 346 18.20 -16.30 4.88
C LEU A 346 17.88 -15.42 3.66
N SER A 347 18.72 -15.46 2.61
CA SER A 347 18.65 -14.65 1.40
C SER A 347 18.81 -13.14 1.63
N GLN A 348 19.53 -12.72 2.67
CA GLN A 348 19.97 -11.33 2.86
C GLN A 348 21.26 -11.09 2.05
N LEU A 349 21.35 -9.94 1.37
CA LEU A 349 22.49 -9.57 0.52
C LEU A 349 23.70 -9.18 1.37
N VAL A 350 24.76 -10.00 1.38
CA VAL A 350 25.95 -9.78 2.25
C VAL A 350 27.18 -9.29 1.49
N GLU A 351 27.29 -9.56 0.18
CA GLU A 351 28.32 -8.98 -0.68
C GLU A 351 27.72 -8.64 -2.05
N ALA A 352 28.07 -7.46 -2.56
CA ALA A 352 27.76 -7.02 -3.92
C ALA A 352 28.97 -6.35 -4.54
N SER A 353 29.34 -6.74 -5.76
CA SER A 353 30.42 -6.13 -6.54
C SER A 353 29.93 -5.73 -7.93
N GLY A 354 30.53 -4.71 -8.51
CA GLY A 354 30.16 -4.18 -9.82
C GLY A 354 31.13 -3.08 -10.26
N TRP A 355 30.67 -2.14 -11.09
CA TRP A 355 31.43 -0.95 -11.49
C TRP A 355 30.73 0.34 -11.05
N GLU A 356 31.51 1.40 -10.86
CA GLU A 356 31.05 2.73 -10.47
C GLU A 356 31.93 3.82 -11.10
N VAL A 357 31.57 5.09 -10.93
CA VAL A 357 32.43 6.22 -11.30
C VAL A 357 33.48 6.52 -10.21
N ALA A 358 34.56 7.19 -10.57
CA ALA A 358 35.68 7.49 -9.67
C ALA A 358 35.29 8.28 -8.40
N ASN A 359 34.26 9.12 -8.48
CA ASN A 359 33.67 9.89 -7.37
C ASN A 359 32.18 9.50 -7.20
N PRO A 360 31.84 8.38 -6.55
CA PRO A 360 30.46 7.89 -6.43
C PRO A 360 29.68 8.55 -5.28
N GLY A 361 28.34 8.41 -5.29
CA GLY A 361 27.47 8.93 -4.22
C GLY A 361 27.28 7.94 -3.07
N HIS A 362 27.99 8.15 -1.95
CA HIS A 362 27.86 7.31 -0.74
C HIS A 362 26.86 7.85 0.32
N GLY A 363 26.28 9.02 0.10
CA GLY A 363 25.44 9.76 1.06
C GLY A 363 24.15 10.32 0.44
N PRO A 364 23.58 11.43 0.96
CA PRO A 364 22.34 12.03 0.46
C PRO A 364 22.52 12.78 -0.88
N ALA A 365 23.76 13.07 -1.29
CA ALA A 365 24.05 13.76 -2.55
C ALA A 365 24.13 12.79 -3.73
N LEU A 366 23.79 13.27 -4.92
CA LEU A 366 24.20 12.60 -6.16
C LEU A 366 25.71 12.83 -6.39
N PRO A 367 26.41 11.91 -7.08
CA PRO A 367 27.76 12.18 -7.57
C PRO A 367 27.74 13.27 -8.66
N ASP A 368 28.92 13.84 -8.95
CA ASP A 368 29.09 14.85 -10.00
C ASP A 368 28.54 14.37 -11.35
N LEU A 369 27.84 15.26 -12.07
CA LEU A 369 27.26 14.94 -13.37
C LEU A 369 28.36 14.82 -14.44
N LEU A 370 28.59 13.59 -14.90
CA LEU A 370 29.51 13.32 -16.02
C LEU A 370 28.81 13.51 -17.38
N PRO A 371 29.55 13.79 -18.46
CA PRO A 371 28.95 13.89 -19.80
C PRO A 371 28.52 12.51 -20.34
N THR A 372 27.48 12.48 -21.19
CA THR A 372 27.20 11.33 -22.07
C THR A 372 27.82 11.53 -23.46
N PRO A 373 28.38 10.48 -24.10
CA PRO A 373 28.63 9.14 -23.55
C PRO A 373 29.70 9.15 -22.45
N LEU A 374 29.50 8.32 -21.42
CA LEU A 374 30.40 8.22 -20.28
C LEU A 374 31.82 7.77 -20.72
N ASP A 375 32.84 8.55 -20.35
CA ASP A 375 34.24 8.21 -20.57
C ASP A 375 34.61 6.90 -19.85
N PRO A 376 35.11 5.86 -20.56
CA PRO A 376 35.57 4.60 -19.96
C PRO A 376 36.57 4.74 -18.82
N ASN A 377 37.37 5.82 -18.81
CA ASN A 377 38.39 6.08 -17.79
C ASN A 377 37.81 6.65 -16.49
N GLN A 378 36.52 7.02 -16.46
CA GLN A 378 35.84 7.39 -15.21
C GLN A 378 35.45 6.18 -14.37
N ARG A 379 35.51 4.97 -14.93
CA ARG A 379 35.04 3.76 -14.27
C ARG A 379 36.10 3.12 -13.38
N ARG A 380 35.65 2.52 -12.27
CA ARG A 380 36.42 1.58 -11.42
C ARG A 380 35.52 0.43 -10.96
N ASN A 381 36.12 -0.68 -10.55
CA ASN A 381 35.39 -1.76 -9.89
C ASN A 381 35.12 -1.39 -8.42
N TYR A 382 34.00 -1.85 -7.86
CA TYR A 382 33.70 -1.75 -6.43
C TYR A 382 33.32 -3.09 -5.81
N THR A 383 33.39 -3.17 -4.48
CA THR A 383 32.76 -4.22 -3.67
C THR A 383 32.20 -3.62 -2.37
N GLN A 384 30.91 -3.81 -2.15
CA GLN A 384 30.22 -3.54 -0.89
C GLN A 384 30.01 -4.86 -0.13
N ARG A 385 30.21 -4.82 1.19
CA ARG A 385 29.87 -5.90 2.12
C ARG A 385 28.96 -5.36 3.21
N PHE A 386 28.01 -6.16 3.65
CA PHE A 386 26.96 -5.77 4.60
C PHE A 386 26.89 -6.78 5.75
N GLU A 387 26.97 -6.28 6.98
CA GLU A 387 26.84 -7.06 8.21
C GLU A 387 25.50 -6.77 8.86
N TYR A 388 24.75 -7.81 9.27
CA TYR A 388 23.41 -7.67 9.85
C TYR A 388 23.30 -8.32 11.23
N ASP A 389 22.49 -7.73 12.10
CA ASP A 389 22.14 -8.33 13.39
C ASP A 389 21.06 -9.43 13.26
N ALA A 390 20.73 -10.07 14.38
CA ALA A 390 19.76 -11.17 14.41
C ALA A 390 18.30 -10.77 14.09
N ALA A 391 18.01 -9.47 13.98
CA ALA A 391 16.73 -8.88 13.55
C ALA A 391 16.81 -8.25 12.14
N GLY A 392 17.94 -8.35 11.45
CA GLY A 392 18.17 -7.78 10.13
C GLY A 392 18.46 -6.28 10.10
N ASN A 393 18.89 -5.66 11.20
CA ASN A 393 19.43 -4.30 11.15
C ASN A 393 20.84 -4.33 10.57
N LEU A 394 21.14 -3.40 9.65
CA LEU A 394 22.52 -3.14 9.21
C LEU A 394 23.37 -2.73 10.42
N ILE A 395 24.48 -3.43 10.66
CA ILE A 395 25.51 -3.08 11.64
C ILE A 395 26.61 -2.27 10.93
N THR A 396 27.22 -2.84 9.89
CA THR A 396 28.24 -2.17 9.08
C THR A 396 28.01 -2.37 7.58
N ARG A 397 28.48 -1.39 6.81
CA ARG A 397 28.71 -1.47 5.37
C ARG A 397 30.17 -1.11 5.10
N HIS A 398 30.97 -2.09 4.67
CA HIS A 398 32.28 -1.83 4.08
C HIS A 398 32.13 -1.57 2.58
N HIS A 399 32.84 -0.57 2.04
CA HIS A 399 32.94 -0.32 0.60
C HIS A 399 34.42 -0.19 0.22
N SER A 400 34.83 -0.87 -0.86
CA SER A 400 36.18 -0.79 -1.42
C SER A 400 36.66 0.64 -1.64
N ASP A 401 37.88 0.97 -1.21
CA ASP A 401 38.50 2.30 -1.38
C ASP A 401 37.71 3.48 -0.77
N ALA A 402 36.80 3.23 0.18
CA ALA A 402 36.12 4.25 0.99
C ALA A 402 36.14 3.90 2.49
N PRO A 403 35.89 4.87 3.40
CA PRO A 403 35.72 4.59 4.82
C PRO A 403 34.54 3.66 5.09
N GLY A 404 34.67 2.80 6.11
CA GLY A 404 33.56 1.97 6.59
C GLY A 404 32.42 2.82 7.16
N PHE A 405 31.19 2.40 6.90
CA PHE A 405 29.96 2.98 7.42
C PHE A 405 29.32 2.04 8.46
N SER A 406 28.82 2.58 9.56
CA SER A 406 28.27 1.81 10.68
C SER A 406 27.00 2.46 11.23
N MET A 407 26.12 1.63 11.80
CA MET A 407 24.92 2.06 12.52
C MET A 407 24.99 1.59 13.98
N PHE A 408 24.52 2.41 14.91
CA PHE A 408 24.14 1.93 16.25
C PHE A 408 22.66 1.55 16.21
N THR A 409 22.33 0.35 16.69
CA THR A 409 20.96 -0.14 16.88
C THR A 409 20.70 -0.26 18.38
N SER A 410 19.56 0.24 18.89
CA SER A 410 19.24 0.13 20.32
C SER A 410 19.17 -1.33 20.79
N ALA A 411 19.63 -1.62 22.01
CA ALA A 411 19.44 -2.92 22.66
C ALA A 411 17.97 -3.24 23.01
N ARG A 412 17.05 -2.29 22.79
CA ARG A 412 15.63 -2.34 23.19
C ARG A 412 14.65 -2.29 22.02
N SER A 413 15.08 -1.88 20.83
CA SER A 413 14.25 -1.70 19.62
C SER A 413 15.11 -1.81 18.36
N ASN A 414 14.50 -1.81 17.17
CA ASN A 414 15.18 -1.77 15.86
C ASN A 414 15.49 -0.33 15.40
N ARG A 415 15.10 0.69 16.18
CA ARG A 415 15.51 2.08 15.99
C ARG A 415 17.04 2.18 15.95
N SER A 416 17.57 2.85 14.94
CA SER A 416 19.00 2.89 14.64
C SER A 416 19.42 4.24 14.09
N LEU A 417 20.63 4.71 14.43
CA LEU A 417 21.23 5.94 13.88
C LEU A 417 22.63 5.65 13.34
N ALA A 418 23.05 6.42 12.34
CA ALA A 418 24.36 6.30 11.72
C ALA A 418 25.50 6.75 12.66
N GLN A 419 26.72 6.26 12.39
CA GLN A 419 27.94 6.87 12.91
C GLN A 419 28.02 8.36 12.52
N ARG A 420 28.63 9.16 13.38
CA ARG A 420 28.89 10.59 13.16
C ARG A 420 30.03 10.81 12.16
N ASP A 421 30.20 12.06 11.73
CA ASP A 421 31.26 12.49 10.80
C ASP A 421 32.69 12.21 11.31
N ASP A 422 32.86 12.09 12.63
CA ASP A 422 34.11 11.72 13.30
C ASP A 422 34.32 10.20 13.45
N GLY A 423 33.40 9.39 12.93
CA GLY A 423 33.40 7.93 13.03
C GLY A 423 32.86 7.36 14.34
N SER A 424 32.45 8.20 15.31
CA SER A 424 31.86 7.72 16.56
C SER A 424 30.42 7.24 16.38
N LEU A 425 30.08 6.13 17.03
CA LEU A 425 28.69 5.65 17.10
C LEU A 425 27.90 6.47 18.15
N PRO A 426 26.61 6.77 17.90
CA PRO A 426 25.70 7.24 18.93
C PRO A 426 25.39 6.11 19.94
N GLY A 427 24.77 6.45 21.08
CA GLY A 427 24.29 5.47 22.07
C GLY A 427 22.78 5.51 22.27
N GLU A 428 22.30 4.79 23.29
CA GLU A 428 20.88 4.77 23.67
C GLU A 428 20.27 6.18 23.90
N PRO A 429 20.94 7.17 24.55
CA PRO A 429 20.36 8.51 24.74
C PRO A 429 20.13 9.26 23.42
N GLU A 430 20.99 9.02 22.41
CA GLU A 430 20.82 9.59 21.08
C GLU A 430 19.75 8.85 20.26
N ILE A 431 19.52 7.55 20.47
CA ILE A 431 18.32 6.88 19.93
C ILE A 431 17.05 7.43 20.58
N GLU A 432 17.06 7.64 21.90
CA GLU A 432 15.91 8.14 22.67
C GLU A 432 15.51 9.58 22.32
N SER A 433 16.48 10.42 21.95
CA SER A 433 16.24 11.79 21.46
C SER A 433 16.13 11.91 19.93
N GLY A 434 16.60 10.92 19.17
CA GLY A 434 16.61 10.92 17.71
C GLY A 434 15.34 10.37 17.04
N PHE A 435 14.39 9.82 17.81
CA PHE A 435 13.10 9.32 17.33
C PHE A 435 11.96 9.80 18.24
N ASP A 436 10.78 10.09 17.68
CA ASP A 436 9.60 10.36 18.49
C ASP A 436 9.02 9.09 19.14
N ALA A 437 7.98 9.24 19.97
CA ALA A 437 7.36 8.10 20.64
C ALA A 437 6.76 7.07 19.66
N CYS A 438 6.37 7.49 18.45
CA CYS A 438 5.79 6.63 17.41
C CYS A 438 6.81 6.04 16.42
N GLY A 439 8.11 6.31 16.61
CA GLY A 439 9.17 5.71 15.79
C GLY A 439 9.53 6.50 14.53
N ASN A 440 9.17 7.78 14.46
CA ASN A 440 9.60 8.65 13.37
C ASN A 440 10.96 9.27 13.70
N GLN A 441 11.95 9.16 12.81
CA GLN A 441 13.27 9.77 13.00
C GLN A 441 13.19 11.30 12.95
N LEU A 442 13.77 12.00 13.94
CA LEU A 442 13.61 13.45 14.15
C LEU A 442 14.71 14.32 13.53
N GLU A 443 15.82 13.71 13.10
CA GLU A 443 16.92 14.40 12.42
C GLU A 443 17.43 13.52 11.27
N LEU A 444 17.44 14.05 10.04
CA LEU A 444 17.88 13.32 8.84
C LEU A 444 19.40 13.11 8.85
N GLN A 445 20.09 14.20 9.16
CA GLN A 445 21.53 14.37 9.31
C GLN A 445 21.73 15.53 10.28
N ARG A 446 22.90 15.63 10.90
CA ARG A 446 23.19 16.66 11.92
C ARG A 446 22.88 18.09 11.43
N GLY A 447 21.92 18.75 12.07
CA GLY A 447 21.41 20.07 11.71
C GLY A 447 20.16 20.09 10.81
N GLN A 448 19.77 18.94 10.26
CA GLN A 448 18.60 18.76 9.39
C GLN A 448 17.43 18.11 10.14
N ALA A 449 16.77 18.92 10.95
CA ALA A 449 15.60 18.50 11.71
C ALA A 449 14.42 18.10 10.79
N MET A 450 13.70 17.05 11.17
CA MET A 450 12.50 16.55 10.50
C MET A 450 11.29 16.73 11.41
N THR A 451 10.15 17.13 10.85
CA THR A 451 8.87 17.15 11.57
C THR A 451 7.85 16.27 10.88
N TRP A 452 7.04 15.61 11.70
CA TRP A 452 6.03 14.63 11.29
C TRP A 452 4.67 15.06 11.83
N ASP A 453 3.60 14.63 11.17
CA ASP A 453 2.23 14.89 11.61
C ASP A 453 1.65 13.76 12.49
N ILE A 454 0.38 13.93 12.88
CA ILE A 454 -0.43 12.96 13.64
C ILE A 454 -0.65 11.64 12.86
N ARG A 455 -0.35 11.62 11.56
CA ARG A 455 -0.49 10.46 10.66
C ARG A 455 0.84 9.70 10.45
N ASN A 456 1.93 10.15 11.07
CA ASN A 456 3.30 9.66 10.85
C ASN A 456 3.81 9.92 9.42
N GLN A 457 3.31 10.98 8.77
CA GLN A 457 3.76 11.44 7.46
C GLN A 457 4.77 12.59 7.64
N LEU A 458 5.83 12.60 6.83
CA LEU A 458 6.91 13.60 6.94
C LEU A 458 6.39 14.95 6.44
N ARG A 459 6.25 15.95 7.33
CA ARG A 459 5.64 17.25 7.02
C ARG A 459 6.67 18.31 6.61
N ARG A 460 7.88 18.26 7.16
CA ARG A 460 8.99 19.16 6.79
C ARG A 460 10.37 18.55 7.08
N VAL A 461 11.35 18.88 6.25
CA VAL A 461 12.78 18.76 6.53
C VAL A 461 13.41 20.16 6.47
N THR A 462 14.07 20.62 7.54
CA THR A 462 14.97 21.79 7.45
C THR A 462 16.26 21.35 6.76
N LEU A 463 16.61 22.00 5.65
CA LEU A 463 17.78 21.70 4.83
C LEU A 463 19.02 22.46 5.31
N VAL A 464 18.85 23.75 5.62
CA VAL A 464 19.87 24.64 6.18
C VAL A 464 19.25 25.49 7.27
N LYS A 465 19.69 25.28 8.52
CA LYS A 465 19.21 26.04 9.66
C LYS A 465 19.87 27.42 9.74
N ARG A 466 19.09 28.48 9.87
CA ARG A 466 19.58 29.87 9.93
C ARG A 466 19.33 30.51 11.31
N VAL A 467 20.13 31.52 11.66
CA VAL A 467 20.13 32.10 13.02
C VAL A 467 19.22 33.33 13.15
N ASN A 468 19.17 34.17 12.11
CA ASN A 468 18.39 35.43 12.07
C ASN A 468 17.54 35.56 10.80
N GLU A 469 17.41 34.48 10.03
CA GLU A 469 16.65 34.38 8.78
C GLU A 469 15.74 33.15 8.89
N LEU A 470 14.77 32.99 7.97
CA LEU A 470 14.05 31.73 7.85
C LEU A 470 15.01 30.62 7.40
N ASP A 471 14.82 29.41 7.94
CA ASP A 471 15.52 28.21 7.45
C ASP A 471 15.25 27.97 5.96
N ASP A 472 16.22 27.37 5.26
CA ASP A 472 15.95 26.70 3.99
C ASP A 472 15.32 25.34 4.31
N CYS A 473 14.20 24.98 3.69
CA CYS A 473 13.45 23.76 4.01
C CYS A 473 12.68 23.18 2.82
N GLU A 474 12.28 21.90 2.97
CA GLU A 474 11.34 21.23 2.07
C GLU A 474 10.12 20.79 2.89
N CYS A 475 8.93 21.16 2.43
CA CYS A 475 7.65 20.93 3.10
C CYS A 475 6.73 20.09 2.21
N TYR A 476 5.87 19.27 2.83
CA TYR A 476 5.01 18.34 2.11
C TYR A 476 3.58 18.34 2.68
N ALA A 477 2.58 18.12 1.82
CA ALA A 477 1.18 17.97 2.20
C ALA A 477 0.53 16.82 1.44
N TYR A 478 -0.45 16.14 2.07
CA TYR A 478 -0.91 14.81 1.68
C TYR A 478 -2.44 14.68 1.56
N ASP A 479 -2.89 13.69 0.79
CA ASP A 479 -4.29 13.27 0.70
C ASP A 479 -4.71 12.32 1.84
N ARG A 480 -5.86 11.65 1.63
CA ARG A 480 -6.16 10.33 2.18
C ARG A 480 -6.26 9.37 0.98
N PRO A 481 -5.58 8.22 0.97
CA PRO A 481 -5.02 7.49 2.12
C PRO A 481 -3.69 8.03 2.68
N GLY A 482 -2.96 8.87 1.96
CA GLY A 482 -1.70 9.46 2.44
C GLY A 482 -0.67 9.81 1.37
N HIS A 483 -1.07 9.93 0.10
CA HIS A 483 -0.17 10.28 -1.01
C HIS A 483 0.16 11.77 -1.01
N ARG A 484 1.38 12.11 -1.44
CA ARG A 484 1.86 13.49 -1.50
C ARG A 484 1.16 14.26 -2.61
N LEU A 485 0.43 15.31 -2.22
CA LEU A 485 -0.28 16.23 -3.12
C LEU A 485 0.50 17.51 -3.41
N ARG A 486 1.32 17.98 -2.45
CA ARG A 486 2.21 19.15 -2.62
C ARG A 486 3.61 18.85 -2.08
N LYS A 487 4.63 19.33 -2.77
CA LYS A 487 6.01 19.48 -2.29
C LYS A 487 6.43 20.93 -2.52
N MET A 488 6.81 21.65 -1.48
CA MET A 488 7.31 23.02 -1.58
C MET A 488 8.73 23.11 -1.05
N HIS A 489 9.63 23.59 -1.90
CA HIS A 489 11.01 23.91 -1.54
C HIS A 489 11.11 25.40 -1.25
N VAL A 490 11.67 25.78 -0.10
CA VAL A 490 11.82 27.16 0.36
C VAL A 490 13.29 27.42 0.63
N SER A 491 13.86 28.48 0.04
CA SER A 491 15.25 28.88 0.26
C SER A 491 15.43 30.39 0.34
N GLN A 492 16.46 30.85 1.06
CA GLN A 492 16.82 32.25 1.23
C GLN A 492 18.03 32.58 0.33
N THR A 493 17.75 33.20 -0.81
CA THR A 493 18.74 33.57 -1.83
C THR A 493 18.85 35.09 -1.94
N SER A 494 20.05 35.64 -1.76
CA SER A 494 20.34 37.07 -1.93
C SER A 494 19.42 38.04 -1.15
N GLY A 495 18.90 37.61 0.01
CA GLY A 495 17.99 38.39 0.85
C GLY A 495 16.51 38.33 0.46
N ARG A 496 16.12 37.39 -0.43
CA ARG A 496 14.73 37.09 -0.80
C ARG A 496 14.40 35.62 -0.49
N THR A 497 13.21 35.37 0.05
CA THR A 497 12.61 34.03 0.03
C THR A 497 12.27 33.62 -1.40
N VAL A 498 12.77 32.46 -1.78
CA VAL A 498 12.54 31.76 -3.03
C VAL A 498 11.70 30.53 -2.70
N HIS A 499 10.58 30.37 -3.41
CA HIS A 499 9.71 29.21 -3.35
C HIS A 499 9.74 28.49 -4.70
N ALA A 500 9.78 27.17 -4.69
CA ALA A 500 9.41 26.33 -5.83
C ALA A 500 8.40 25.27 -5.34
N GLU A 501 7.39 24.97 -6.14
CA GLU A 501 6.32 24.03 -5.77
C GLU A 501 6.09 22.97 -6.85
N VAL A 502 5.93 21.72 -6.42
CA VAL A 502 5.42 20.62 -7.24
C VAL A 502 4.05 20.22 -6.70
N ARG A 503 3.03 20.32 -7.55
CA ARG A 503 1.67 19.82 -7.31
C ARG A 503 1.50 18.50 -8.03
N TYR A 504 1.08 17.47 -7.31
CA TYR A 504 0.85 16.14 -7.87
C TYR A 504 -0.64 15.95 -8.09
N LEU A 505 -1.01 15.66 -9.34
CA LEU A 505 -2.35 15.41 -9.82
C LEU A 505 -2.36 14.05 -10.54
N PRO A 506 -3.53 13.44 -10.80
CA PRO A 506 -3.62 12.12 -11.43
C PRO A 506 -2.89 12.03 -12.79
N ASN A 507 -1.67 11.48 -12.76
CA ASN A 507 -0.73 11.34 -13.89
C ASN A 507 -0.12 12.67 -14.42
N LEU A 508 -0.20 13.75 -13.66
CA LEU A 508 0.32 15.07 -14.02
C LEU A 508 1.04 15.70 -12.82
N GLU A 509 2.24 16.22 -13.03
CA GLU A 509 2.86 17.17 -12.11
C GLU A 509 2.86 18.57 -12.70
N ILE A 510 2.56 19.57 -11.87
CA ILE A 510 2.74 20.98 -12.19
C ILE A 510 3.89 21.50 -11.34
N HIS A 511 4.99 21.86 -11.99
CA HIS A 511 6.21 22.38 -11.38
C HIS A 511 6.25 23.90 -11.60
N GLY A 512 6.15 24.67 -10.51
CA GLY A 512 6.33 26.13 -10.50
C GLY A 512 7.67 26.50 -9.89
N GLU A 513 8.53 27.15 -10.68
CA GLU A 513 9.88 27.56 -10.30
C GLU A 513 9.92 29.01 -9.76
N ALA A 514 11.04 29.38 -9.13
CA ALA A 514 11.17 30.61 -8.34
C ALA A 514 11.22 31.93 -9.14
N ASP A 515 11.45 31.82 -10.44
CA ASP A 515 11.41 32.87 -11.46
C ASP A 515 10.05 32.95 -12.18
N CYS A 516 9.08 32.16 -11.72
CA CYS A 516 7.76 31.94 -12.31
C CYS A 516 7.75 31.10 -13.60
N GLU A 517 8.82 30.36 -13.94
CA GLU A 517 8.70 29.31 -14.97
C GLU A 517 7.75 28.21 -14.48
N VAL A 518 6.64 28.00 -15.19
CA VAL A 518 5.72 26.87 -14.95
C VAL A 518 5.89 25.85 -16.06
N HIS A 519 6.12 24.59 -15.67
CA HIS A 519 6.16 23.46 -16.59
C HIS A 519 5.36 22.27 -16.08
N HIS A 520 4.81 21.52 -17.02
CA HIS A 520 3.99 20.34 -16.77
C HIS A 520 4.80 19.08 -17.08
N VAL A 521 4.71 18.09 -16.20
CA VAL A 521 5.28 16.76 -16.44
C VAL A 521 4.17 15.73 -16.46
N ILE A 522 3.80 15.31 -17.67
CA ILE A 522 2.80 14.28 -17.87
C ILE A 522 3.49 12.92 -17.69
N ASN A 523 3.04 12.15 -16.71
CA ASN A 523 3.48 10.77 -16.49
C ASN A 523 2.65 9.84 -17.41
N ALA A 524 3.31 8.91 -18.10
CA ALA A 524 2.64 7.91 -18.91
C ALA A 524 3.32 6.55 -18.81
N GLU A 525 2.57 5.54 -18.37
CA GLU A 525 2.99 4.14 -18.50
C GLU A 525 2.80 3.68 -19.95
N ALA A 526 3.83 3.02 -20.48
CA ALA A 526 3.96 2.68 -21.89
C ALA A 526 4.50 1.25 -22.02
N GLY A 527 3.80 0.30 -21.39
CA GLY A 527 4.26 -1.09 -21.23
C GLY A 527 5.31 -1.21 -20.13
N ARG A 528 6.45 -1.82 -20.42
CA ARG A 528 7.64 -1.85 -19.56
C ARG A 528 8.36 -0.51 -19.54
N CYS A 529 8.27 0.27 -20.62
CA CYS A 529 8.77 1.63 -20.67
C CYS A 529 7.92 2.58 -19.81
N SER A 530 8.57 3.47 -19.06
CA SER A 530 7.93 4.66 -18.50
C SER A 530 8.27 5.86 -19.39
N VAL A 531 7.31 6.74 -19.67
CA VAL A 531 7.51 7.95 -20.47
C VAL A 531 7.07 9.17 -19.69
N ARG A 532 7.95 10.18 -19.60
CA ARG A 532 7.61 11.52 -19.15
C ARG A 532 7.58 12.48 -20.32
N ALA A 533 6.51 13.27 -20.43
CA ALA A 533 6.47 14.41 -21.34
C ALA A 533 6.65 15.70 -20.53
N LEU A 534 7.76 16.40 -20.76
CA LEU A 534 7.95 17.77 -20.27
C LEU A 534 7.25 18.72 -21.26
N HIS A 535 6.37 19.59 -20.77
CA HIS A 535 5.59 20.53 -21.57
C HIS A 535 5.62 21.93 -20.94
N TRP A 536 5.87 22.96 -21.76
CA TRP A 536 5.88 24.37 -21.33
C TRP A 536 4.74 25.13 -22.01
N PRO A 537 3.62 25.42 -21.32
CA PRO A 537 2.47 26.12 -21.89
C PRO A 537 2.82 27.50 -22.48
N GLU A 538 3.74 28.23 -21.84
CA GLU A 538 4.20 29.55 -22.29
C GLU A 538 5.30 29.49 -23.37
N GLY A 539 5.75 28.30 -23.76
CA GLY A 539 6.73 28.10 -24.82
C GLY A 539 8.18 28.47 -24.46
N ALA A 540 8.52 28.56 -23.17
CA ALA A 540 9.89 28.84 -22.69
C ALA A 540 10.92 27.84 -23.25
N TYR A 541 10.54 26.57 -23.38
CA TYR A 541 11.30 25.53 -24.09
C TYR A 541 10.37 24.74 -25.01
N THR A 542 10.97 23.90 -25.87
CA THR A 542 10.24 22.93 -26.70
C THR A 542 9.92 21.69 -25.88
N ASP A 543 8.69 21.18 -25.99
CA ASP A 543 8.24 19.96 -25.30
C ASP A 543 9.19 18.77 -25.57
N GLN A 544 9.41 17.93 -24.56
CA GLN A 544 10.32 16.80 -24.63
C GLN A 544 9.66 15.52 -24.09
N LEU A 545 9.52 14.51 -24.97
CA LEU A 545 9.31 13.12 -24.54
C LEU A 545 10.63 12.51 -24.06
N ARG A 546 10.59 11.89 -22.89
CA ARG A 546 11.70 11.19 -22.22
C ARG A 546 11.29 9.75 -21.95
N TYR A 547 11.87 8.82 -22.70
CA TYR A 547 11.60 7.38 -22.61
C TYR A 547 12.62 6.74 -21.66
N SER A 548 12.14 6.18 -20.54
CA SER A 548 12.99 5.54 -19.53
C SER A 548 13.13 4.04 -19.78
N LEU A 549 14.36 3.59 -20.07
CA LEU A 549 14.71 2.18 -20.04
C LEU A 549 15.05 1.77 -18.60
N CYS A 550 14.17 0.97 -18.01
CA CYS A 550 14.32 0.51 -16.64
C CYS A 550 15.02 -0.86 -16.55
N ASP A 551 15.52 -1.19 -15.35
CA ASP A 551 15.91 -2.55 -14.98
C ASP A 551 14.68 -3.40 -14.55
N HIS A 552 14.94 -4.58 -13.97
CA HIS A 552 13.91 -5.48 -13.46
C HIS A 552 13.23 -5.02 -12.16
N LEU A 553 13.74 -3.96 -11.52
CA LEU A 553 13.15 -3.31 -10.34
C LEU A 553 12.35 -2.04 -10.72
N GLY A 554 12.32 -1.68 -12.00
CA GLY A 554 11.75 -0.42 -12.47
C GLY A 554 12.69 0.79 -12.33
N SER A 555 13.96 0.60 -11.94
CA SER A 555 14.93 1.70 -11.81
C SER A 555 15.30 2.29 -13.16
N SER A 556 15.18 3.61 -13.33
CA SER A 556 15.51 4.30 -14.58
C SER A 556 17.03 4.29 -14.84
N THR A 557 17.51 3.42 -15.74
CA THR A 557 18.95 3.26 -16.05
C THR A 557 19.42 4.16 -17.20
N LEU A 558 18.54 4.40 -18.19
CA LEU A 558 18.76 5.31 -19.31
C LEU A 558 17.49 6.11 -19.56
N GLU A 559 17.64 7.40 -19.85
CA GLU A 559 16.58 8.20 -20.50
C GLU A 559 16.96 8.49 -21.95
N LEU A 560 16.00 8.35 -22.85
CA LEU A 560 16.14 8.59 -24.28
C LEU A 560 15.19 9.68 -24.77
N ASP A 561 15.61 10.47 -25.75
CA ASP A 561 14.73 11.41 -26.46
C ASP A 561 13.86 10.72 -27.53
N GLY A 562 12.99 11.50 -28.18
CA GLY A 562 12.11 11.06 -29.27
C GLY A 562 12.82 10.55 -30.53
N ALA A 563 14.15 10.69 -30.63
CA ALA A 563 14.98 10.11 -31.69
C ALA A 563 15.88 8.96 -31.15
N ALA A 564 15.53 8.41 -29.98
CA ALA A 564 16.30 7.41 -29.23
C ALA A 564 17.73 7.84 -28.82
N GLY A 565 18.02 9.15 -28.81
CA GLY A 565 19.29 9.70 -28.33
C GLY A 565 19.35 9.73 -26.81
N VAL A 566 20.48 9.31 -26.23
CA VAL A 566 20.66 9.26 -24.76
C VAL A 566 20.65 10.67 -24.16
N LEU A 567 19.71 10.91 -23.24
CA LEU A 567 19.60 12.11 -22.42
C LEU A 567 20.37 11.97 -21.11
N THR A 568 20.19 10.86 -20.39
CA THR A 568 20.89 10.54 -19.13
C THR A 568 21.21 9.05 -19.04
N GLN A 569 22.22 8.73 -18.23
CA GLN A 569 22.59 7.39 -17.82
C GLN A 569 22.82 7.37 -16.31
N GLU A 570 22.25 6.39 -15.62
CA GLU A 570 22.40 6.21 -14.17
C GLU A 570 22.62 4.74 -13.83
N HIS A 571 23.54 4.48 -12.88
CA HIS A 571 23.78 3.15 -12.31
C HIS A 571 23.67 3.23 -10.79
N TYR A 572 23.18 2.18 -10.16
CA TYR A 572 22.84 2.16 -8.75
C TYR A 572 23.62 1.09 -7.99
N PHE A 573 24.01 1.41 -6.75
CA PHE A 573 24.32 0.41 -5.73
C PHE A 573 23.05 -0.38 -5.38
N PRO A 574 23.17 -1.61 -4.85
CA PRO A 574 22.01 -2.48 -4.57
C PRO A 574 20.88 -1.82 -3.80
N PHE A 575 21.20 -0.96 -2.83
CA PHE A 575 20.23 -0.27 -1.97
C PHE A 575 19.81 1.13 -2.48
N GLY A 576 20.00 1.42 -3.78
CA GLY A 576 19.46 2.63 -4.44
C GLY A 576 20.29 3.92 -4.32
N GLY A 577 21.54 3.85 -3.82
CA GLY A 577 22.50 4.95 -3.93
C GLY A 577 23.10 5.03 -5.33
N THR A 578 23.38 6.23 -5.84
CA THR A 578 23.83 6.40 -7.24
C THR A 578 25.34 6.16 -7.40
N ALA A 579 25.68 5.07 -8.08
CA ALA A 579 27.05 4.61 -8.39
C ALA A 579 27.62 5.22 -9.69
N CYS A 580 26.75 5.74 -10.57
CA CYS A 580 27.13 6.54 -11.75
C CYS A 580 26.01 7.52 -12.07
N TRP A 581 26.34 8.79 -12.34
CA TRP A 581 25.40 9.79 -12.85
C TRP A 581 26.01 10.51 -14.06
N ALA A 582 25.37 10.39 -15.22
CA ALA A 582 25.82 11.04 -16.45
C ALA A 582 24.65 11.59 -17.28
N GLY A 583 24.90 12.67 -18.04
CA GLY A 583 23.88 13.32 -18.84
C GLY A 583 24.42 14.19 -19.98
N LYS A 584 23.53 14.50 -20.93
CA LYS A 584 23.81 15.28 -22.14
C LYS A 584 24.24 16.72 -21.82
N ASN A 585 23.76 17.26 -20.71
CA ASN A 585 24.21 18.49 -20.02
C ASN A 585 23.41 18.65 -18.70
N ALA A 586 23.78 19.64 -17.88
CA ALA A 586 23.14 19.92 -16.59
C ALA A 586 21.63 20.25 -16.69
N LEU A 587 21.21 21.01 -17.71
CA LEU A 587 19.79 21.37 -17.90
C LEU A 587 18.96 20.12 -18.21
N VAL A 588 19.41 19.28 -19.15
CA VAL A 588 18.77 17.99 -19.48
C VAL A 588 18.72 17.04 -18.27
N ALA A 589 19.73 17.09 -17.40
CA ALA A 589 19.83 16.26 -16.20
C ALA A 589 18.94 16.76 -15.03
N LYS A 590 18.64 18.07 -14.94
CA LYS A 590 17.78 18.66 -13.89
C LYS A 590 16.43 17.95 -13.81
N TYR A 591 15.79 17.74 -14.96
CA TYR A 591 14.43 17.21 -15.05
C TYR A 591 14.29 15.69 -14.81
N LYS A 592 15.35 14.97 -14.40
CA LYS A 592 15.23 13.56 -13.98
C LYS A 592 14.93 13.46 -12.47
N THR A 593 13.65 13.38 -12.14
CA THR A 593 13.13 13.18 -10.78
C THR A 593 13.02 11.70 -10.40
N ILE A 594 12.51 10.86 -11.30
CA ILE A 594 12.33 9.41 -11.11
C ILE A 594 13.64 8.65 -11.36
N ARG A 595 14.06 7.80 -10.41
CA ARG A 595 15.36 7.12 -10.43
C ARG A 595 15.25 5.64 -10.02
N TYR A 596 15.78 5.24 -8.87
CA TYR A 596 15.76 3.86 -8.37
C TYR A 596 14.33 3.36 -8.08
N SER A 597 14.06 2.08 -8.37
CA SER A 597 12.76 1.40 -8.13
C SER A 597 11.52 2.15 -8.65
N GLY A 598 11.68 2.96 -9.71
CA GLY A 598 10.61 3.80 -10.25
C GLY A 598 10.16 4.96 -9.34
N LYS A 599 10.94 5.32 -8.32
CA LYS A 599 10.57 6.35 -7.32
C LYS A 599 11.22 7.70 -7.54
N GLU A 600 10.53 8.74 -7.09
CA GLU A 600 11.05 10.10 -7.06
C GLU A 600 12.12 10.24 -5.98
N ARG A 601 13.22 10.91 -6.33
CA ARG A 601 14.29 11.28 -5.41
C ARG A 601 14.26 12.79 -5.13
N ASP A 602 13.96 13.15 -3.89
CA ASP A 602 13.81 14.54 -3.44
C ASP A 602 15.17 15.26 -3.24
N ALA A 603 15.13 16.58 -3.05
CA ALA A 603 16.35 17.38 -2.85
C ALA A 603 17.04 17.06 -1.52
N THR A 604 16.28 16.55 -0.54
CA THR A 604 16.78 15.93 0.71
C THR A 604 17.68 14.70 0.48
N GLY A 605 17.69 14.13 -0.72
CA GLY A 605 18.31 12.86 -1.04
C GLY A 605 17.39 11.65 -0.90
N LEU A 606 16.28 11.80 -0.17
CA LEU A 606 15.34 10.72 0.14
C LEU A 606 14.57 10.27 -1.11
N TYR A 607 14.18 9.00 -1.11
CA TYR A 607 13.21 8.50 -2.05
C TYR A 607 11.81 8.52 -1.41
N TYR A 608 10.85 9.13 -2.11
CA TYR A 608 9.44 9.09 -1.73
C TYR A 608 8.77 7.85 -2.31
N TYR A 609 8.24 6.97 -1.45
CA TYR A 609 7.59 5.73 -1.89
C TYR A 609 6.06 5.80 -1.88
N GLY A 610 5.47 6.55 -0.95
CA GLY A 610 4.02 6.62 -0.71
C GLY A 610 3.74 6.98 0.77
N TYR A 611 3.64 5.98 1.64
CA TYR A 611 3.47 6.15 3.08
C TYR A 611 4.80 6.33 3.85
N ARG A 612 5.94 5.97 3.24
CA ARG A 612 7.28 6.07 3.84
C ARG A 612 8.28 6.80 2.96
N TYR A 613 9.30 7.34 3.63
CA TYR A 613 10.51 7.90 3.00
C TYR A 613 11.71 6.99 3.24
N TYR A 614 12.47 6.72 2.19
CA TYR A 614 13.60 5.80 2.19
C TYR A 614 14.94 6.53 2.07
N ALA A 615 15.87 6.24 2.98
CA ALA A 615 17.23 6.77 2.97
C ALA A 615 18.20 5.71 2.46
N SER A 616 18.52 5.74 1.16
CA SER A 616 19.35 4.73 0.49
C SER A 616 20.76 4.59 1.06
N TRP A 617 21.34 5.69 1.59
CA TRP A 617 22.63 5.67 2.26
C TRP A 617 22.59 5.05 3.67
N LEU A 618 21.41 5.00 4.30
CA LEU A 618 21.13 4.32 5.58
C LEU A 618 20.56 2.90 5.38
N GLN A 619 20.15 2.56 4.15
CA GLN A 619 19.54 1.28 3.74
C GLN A 619 18.23 0.93 4.45
N ARG A 620 17.50 1.94 4.94
CA ARG A 620 16.30 1.75 5.78
C ARG A 620 15.26 2.86 5.64
N TRP A 621 14.06 2.59 6.13
CA TRP A 621 12.98 3.57 6.27
C TRP A 621 13.21 4.52 7.43
N LEU A 622 12.73 5.76 7.34
CA LEU A 622 12.85 6.78 8.40
C LEU A 622 11.73 6.74 9.45
N ASN A 623 10.58 6.15 9.09
CA ASN A 623 9.43 5.92 9.94
C ASN A 623 9.09 4.42 9.97
N ALA A 624 8.44 4.00 11.05
CA ALA A 624 7.93 2.63 11.18
C ALA A 624 6.89 2.31 10.09
N ASP A 625 6.77 1.03 9.75
CA ASP A 625 5.77 0.52 8.81
C ASP A 625 4.33 0.87 9.24
N PRO A 626 3.53 1.54 8.38
CA PRO A 626 2.15 1.90 8.72
C PRO A 626 1.21 0.69 8.81
N LEU A 627 1.57 -0.45 8.20
CA LEU A 627 0.86 -1.73 8.33
C LEU A 627 1.45 -2.62 9.45
N GLY A 628 2.42 -2.10 10.20
CA GLY A 628 3.07 -2.79 11.31
C GLY A 628 3.92 -3.97 10.85
N ILE A 629 3.66 -5.17 11.35
CA ILE A 629 4.56 -6.31 11.21
C ILE A 629 4.32 -7.16 9.95
N VAL A 630 3.70 -6.60 8.90
CA VAL A 630 3.33 -7.31 7.66
C VAL A 630 4.55 -7.93 6.96
N ASP A 631 5.69 -7.25 6.96
CA ASP A 631 6.97 -7.75 6.44
C ASP A 631 7.94 -8.22 7.55
N GLY A 632 7.41 -8.51 8.73
CA GLY A 632 8.12 -9.02 9.90
C GLY A 632 8.33 -7.99 11.01
N LEU A 633 8.98 -8.42 12.09
CA LEU A 633 9.08 -7.65 13.35
C LEU A 633 10.06 -6.45 13.32
N ASN A 634 10.82 -6.28 12.24
CA ASN A 634 11.70 -5.13 12.05
C ASN A 634 11.06 -4.16 11.05
N VAL A 635 10.26 -3.24 11.57
CA VAL A 635 9.41 -2.30 10.81
C VAL A 635 10.19 -1.20 10.06
N TYR A 636 11.53 -1.16 10.20
CA TYR A 636 12.42 -0.25 9.46
C TYR A 636 13.19 -0.94 8.32
N ARG A 637 13.13 -2.28 8.23
CA ARG A 637 13.92 -3.08 7.29
C ARG A 637 13.45 -2.87 5.85
N SER A 638 14.33 -2.38 4.98
CA SER A 638 14.01 -2.22 3.56
C SER A 638 14.19 -3.53 2.78
N PHE A 639 13.29 -3.79 1.83
CA PHE A 639 13.39 -4.87 0.83
C PHE A 639 13.78 -6.27 1.37
N LYS A 640 13.43 -6.59 2.62
CA LYS A 640 13.85 -7.84 3.32
C LYS A 640 15.38 -8.06 3.34
N ASN A 641 16.17 -6.98 3.28
CA ASN A 641 17.63 -6.96 3.06
C ASN A 641 18.08 -7.60 1.73
N ASN A 642 17.19 -7.65 0.74
CA ASN A 642 17.44 -8.24 -0.58
C ASN A 642 16.86 -7.34 -1.69
N PRO A 643 17.40 -6.12 -1.87
CA PRO A 643 16.86 -5.12 -2.80
C PRO A 643 17.02 -5.50 -4.27
N ILE A 644 17.82 -6.53 -4.57
CA ILE A 644 18.02 -7.05 -5.93
C ILE A 644 16.84 -7.92 -6.38
N ASN A 645 16.09 -8.51 -5.44
CA ASN A 645 14.98 -9.42 -5.75
C ASN A 645 13.62 -8.94 -5.19
N PHE A 646 13.60 -7.88 -4.37
CA PHE A 646 12.39 -7.36 -3.74
C PHE A 646 12.26 -5.85 -3.90
N ILE A 647 11.02 -5.39 -4.10
CA ILE A 647 10.59 -4.01 -4.28
C ILE A 647 9.42 -3.69 -3.32
N ASP A 648 9.17 -2.41 -3.06
CA ASP A 648 8.01 -1.93 -2.31
C ASP A 648 7.33 -0.85 -3.16
N PHE A 649 6.03 -1.00 -3.43
CA PHE A 649 5.32 -0.10 -4.33
C PHE A 649 4.81 1.17 -3.66
N GLU A 650 4.55 1.17 -2.36
CA GLU A 650 3.96 2.32 -1.66
C GLU A 650 4.69 2.67 -0.35
N GLY A 651 5.75 1.92 -0.01
CA GLY A 651 6.37 2.01 1.31
C GLY A 651 5.50 1.31 2.36
N ALA A 652 4.92 0.16 2.04
CA ALA A 652 4.01 -0.58 2.91
C ALA A 652 4.01 -2.12 2.73
N VAL A 653 4.38 -2.64 1.55
CA VAL A 653 4.43 -4.11 1.31
C VAL A 653 5.58 -4.46 0.35
N VAL A 654 6.49 -5.31 0.82
CA VAL A 654 7.66 -5.77 0.08
C VAL A 654 7.35 -7.01 -0.75
N LEU A 655 7.15 -6.83 -2.06
CA LEU A 655 6.87 -7.88 -3.03
C LEU A 655 8.15 -8.32 -3.78
N HIS A 656 8.17 -9.55 -4.28
CA HIS A 656 9.25 -10.01 -5.16
C HIS A 656 9.03 -9.43 -6.56
N PHE A 657 10.06 -8.89 -7.22
CA PHE A 657 9.89 -8.10 -8.47
C PHE A 657 9.10 -8.84 -9.57
N ALA A 658 9.29 -10.16 -9.72
CA ALA A 658 8.56 -10.97 -10.70
C ALA A 658 7.03 -11.07 -10.46
N GLN A 659 6.53 -10.61 -9.31
CA GLN A 659 5.09 -10.48 -9.03
C GLN A 659 4.49 -9.21 -9.64
N GLU A 660 5.30 -8.18 -9.96
CA GLU A 660 4.86 -6.89 -10.52
C GLU A 660 3.93 -7.03 -11.73
N THR A 661 4.25 -7.94 -12.66
CA THR A 661 3.45 -8.19 -13.87
C THR A 661 2.04 -8.69 -13.60
N ARG A 662 1.75 -9.19 -12.39
CA ARG A 662 0.38 -9.54 -11.94
C ARG A 662 -0.25 -8.46 -11.08
N SER A 663 0.52 -7.49 -10.59
CA SER A 663 0.12 -6.64 -9.46
C SER A 663 -0.10 -5.15 -9.78
N ARG A 664 0.45 -4.56 -10.86
CA ARG A 664 0.23 -3.12 -11.14
C ARG A 664 -1.25 -2.74 -11.25
N ASN A 665 -2.03 -3.49 -12.04
CA ASN A 665 -3.49 -3.27 -12.14
C ASN A 665 -4.23 -3.66 -10.86
N VAL A 666 -3.72 -4.61 -10.08
CA VAL A 666 -4.36 -5.07 -8.84
C VAL A 666 -4.21 -4.01 -7.75
N ILE A 667 -3.00 -3.57 -7.42
CA ILE A 667 -2.77 -2.61 -6.31
C ILE A 667 -3.55 -1.30 -6.54
N LEU A 668 -3.58 -0.79 -7.78
CA LEU A 668 -4.30 0.44 -8.12
C LEU A 668 -5.83 0.30 -8.25
N GLN A 669 -6.41 -0.90 -8.17
CA GLN A 669 -7.86 -1.13 -8.21
C GLN A 669 -8.42 -1.92 -7.01
N SER A 670 -7.58 -2.65 -6.27
CA SER A 670 -7.97 -3.45 -5.12
C SER A 670 -7.88 -2.63 -3.84
N ASN A 671 -9.04 -2.16 -3.38
CA ASN A 671 -9.29 -2.14 -1.95
C ASN A 671 -9.17 -3.60 -1.46
N VAL A 672 -8.00 -3.98 -0.93
CA VAL A 672 -7.77 -5.34 -0.40
C VAL A 672 -8.66 -5.53 0.82
N VAL A 673 -9.64 -6.42 0.72
CA VAL A 673 -10.74 -6.50 1.72
C VAL A 673 -10.29 -7.20 3.01
N VAL A 674 -9.68 -8.39 2.90
CA VAL A 674 -9.09 -9.15 4.03
C VAL A 674 -7.96 -10.03 3.51
N ASN A 675 -6.91 -10.20 4.32
CA ASN A 675 -5.90 -11.25 4.17
C ASN A 675 -6.18 -12.34 5.23
N TYR A 676 -6.46 -13.59 4.84
CA TYR A 676 -6.99 -14.62 5.76
C TYR A 676 -6.23 -15.96 5.65
N GLU A 677 -5.62 -16.39 6.75
CA GLU A 677 -5.09 -17.75 6.89
C GLU A 677 -6.23 -18.76 7.12
N VAL A 678 -6.28 -19.83 6.32
CA VAL A 678 -7.27 -20.90 6.52
C VAL A 678 -6.81 -21.84 7.63
N PRO A 679 -7.54 -21.95 8.76
CA PRO A 679 -7.20 -22.92 9.80
C PRO A 679 -7.34 -24.35 9.27
N LYS A 680 -6.50 -25.27 9.76
CA LYS A 680 -6.40 -26.65 9.25
C LYS A 680 -7.76 -27.32 9.06
N MET A 681 -8.02 -27.80 7.84
CA MET A 681 -9.29 -28.42 7.44
C MET A 681 -9.12 -29.91 7.11
N ARG A 682 -10.17 -30.68 7.33
CA ARG A 682 -10.27 -32.07 6.86
C ARG A 682 -11.01 -32.15 5.53
N PRO A 683 -10.73 -33.14 4.67
CA PRO A 683 -11.45 -33.33 3.42
C PRO A 683 -12.96 -33.47 3.66
N GLY A 684 -13.77 -32.66 2.95
CA GLY A 684 -15.23 -32.70 3.03
C GLY A 684 -15.90 -31.78 4.07
N ALA A 685 -15.17 -30.85 4.69
CA ALA A 685 -15.78 -29.78 5.48
C ALA A 685 -16.51 -28.75 4.58
N ASP A 686 -17.70 -28.29 4.99
CA ASP A 686 -18.39 -27.15 4.34
C ASP A 686 -17.59 -25.86 4.63
N ILE A 687 -16.93 -25.29 3.60
CA ILE A 687 -16.20 -24.02 3.72
C ILE A 687 -17.21 -22.85 3.65
N ALA A 688 -17.18 -21.98 4.67
CA ALA A 688 -18.00 -20.77 4.72
C ALA A 688 -17.10 -19.53 4.84
N PHE A 689 -17.11 -18.68 3.81
CA PHE A 689 -16.42 -17.39 3.82
C PHE A 689 -17.35 -16.29 4.35
N TYR A 690 -16.81 -15.41 5.21
CA TYR A 690 -17.52 -14.24 5.71
C TYR A 690 -16.82 -12.98 5.23
N LEU A 691 -17.48 -12.22 4.35
CA LEU A 691 -17.05 -10.87 3.98
C LEU A 691 -17.77 -9.86 4.87
N GLU A 692 -17.01 -9.18 5.72
CA GLU A 692 -17.53 -8.18 6.66
C GLU A 692 -17.98 -6.88 5.95
N GLN A 693 -17.47 -6.64 4.72
CA GLN A 693 -17.65 -5.38 3.97
C GLN A 693 -18.35 -5.53 2.59
N SER A 694 -18.90 -6.71 2.24
CA SER A 694 -19.61 -6.89 0.96
C SER A 694 -21.01 -6.22 0.95
N GLN A 695 -21.57 -6.01 -0.24
CA GLN A 695 -23.00 -5.72 -0.42
C GLN A 695 -23.77 -6.92 -1.00
N PRO A 696 -25.06 -7.10 -0.64
CA PRO A 696 -25.93 -8.12 -1.23
C PRO A 696 -25.94 -8.08 -2.76
N GLY A 697 -25.81 -9.24 -3.40
CA GLY A 697 -25.73 -9.38 -4.86
C GLY A 697 -24.33 -9.28 -5.44
N ASN A 698 -23.30 -8.93 -4.67
CA ASN A 698 -21.93 -8.91 -5.14
C ASN A 698 -21.41 -10.33 -5.44
N SER A 699 -20.65 -10.46 -6.53
CA SER A 699 -19.89 -11.65 -6.89
C SER A 699 -18.40 -11.45 -6.57
N PHE A 700 -17.75 -12.48 -6.04
CA PHE A 700 -16.34 -12.46 -5.66
C PHE A 700 -15.65 -13.71 -6.22
N THR A 701 -14.35 -13.59 -6.50
CA THR A 701 -13.51 -14.73 -6.85
C THR A 701 -12.35 -14.82 -5.88
N GLY A 702 -11.85 -16.02 -5.64
CA GLY A 702 -10.65 -16.21 -4.86
C GLY A 702 -9.83 -17.38 -5.36
N ILE A 703 -8.57 -17.36 -4.98
CA ILE A 703 -7.63 -18.46 -5.20
C ILE A 703 -7.26 -18.99 -3.82
N VAL A 704 -7.64 -20.24 -3.54
CA VAL A 704 -7.12 -20.96 -2.37
C VAL A 704 -5.83 -21.66 -2.82
N SER A 705 -4.69 -21.23 -2.28
CA SER A 705 -3.43 -21.96 -2.43
C SER A 705 -3.34 -23.01 -1.33
N VAL A 706 -3.85 -24.21 -1.57
CA VAL A 706 -3.88 -25.29 -0.58
C VAL A 706 -2.59 -26.11 -0.63
N ILE A 707 -1.88 -26.14 0.50
CA ILE A 707 -0.72 -27.00 0.74
C ILE A 707 -1.21 -28.22 1.56
N PRO A 708 -1.02 -29.46 1.07
CA PRO A 708 -1.25 -30.66 1.88
C PRO A 708 -0.28 -30.69 3.06
N ALA A 709 -0.78 -30.90 4.28
CA ALA A 709 0.09 -31.33 5.36
C ALA A 709 0.59 -32.74 5.05
N ALA A 710 1.90 -32.96 5.08
CA ALA A 710 2.52 -34.24 4.67
C ALA A 710 2.18 -35.45 5.57
N ILE A 711 1.34 -35.26 6.59
CA ILE A 711 0.87 -36.26 7.55
C ILE A 711 -0.59 -35.89 7.91
N ASP A 712 -1.48 -36.88 7.95
CA ASP A 712 -2.89 -36.85 8.41
C ASP A 712 -3.97 -36.14 7.53
N ASP A 713 -3.78 -36.04 6.21
CA ASP A 713 -4.79 -35.55 5.22
C ASP A 713 -5.33 -34.12 5.46
N GLU A 714 -4.80 -33.36 6.43
CA GLU A 714 -5.25 -32.01 6.74
C GLU A 714 -4.69 -30.97 5.76
N LEU A 715 -5.57 -30.05 5.35
CA LEU A 715 -5.32 -29.02 4.35
C LEU A 715 -5.14 -27.67 5.03
N SER A 716 -4.14 -26.91 4.61
CA SER A 716 -3.85 -25.54 5.08
C SER A 716 -3.47 -24.64 3.91
N GLY A 717 -3.79 -23.35 3.96
CA GLY A 717 -3.51 -22.45 2.84
C GLY A 717 -3.80 -20.99 3.10
N ILE A 718 -3.32 -20.17 2.17
CA ILE A 718 -3.62 -18.73 2.08
C ILE A 718 -4.77 -18.56 1.07
N VAL A 719 -5.69 -17.64 1.37
CA VAL A 719 -6.81 -17.28 0.49
C VAL A 719 -6.69 -15.83 0.07
N ASP A 720 -6.33 -15.64 -1.19
CA ASP A 720 -6.41 -14.34 -1.85
C ASP A 720 -7.84 -14.14 -2.37
N ILE A 721 -8.57 -13.16 -1.83
CA ILE A 721 -9.93 -12.80 -2.27
C ILE A 721 -9.86 -11.53 -3.12
N TYR A 722 -10.32 -11.63 -4.36
CA TYR A 722 -10.40 -10.51 -5.29
C TYR A 722 -11.88 -10.14 -5.54
N PRO A 723 -12.22 -8.84 -5.57
CA PRO A 723 -13.50 -8.42 -6.14
C PRO A 723 -13.50 -8.79 -7.64
N LEU A 724 -14.58 -9.40 -8.13
CA LEU A 724 -14.73 -9.57 -9.57
C LEU A 724 -15.07 -8.23 -10.21
N GLY A 725 -14.19 -7.72 -11.07
CA GLY A 725 -14.55 -6.66 -12.02
C GLY A 725 -15.71 -7.12 -12.93
N GLU A 726 -16.55 -6.18 -13.37
CA GLU A 726 -17.84 -6.54 -14.01
C GLU A 726 -17.70 -7.32 -15.34
N GLY A 727 -16.53 -7.30 -15.97
CA GLY A 727 -16.23 -7.95 -17.25
C GLY A 727 -16.48 -9.46 -17.32
N SER A 728 -16.62 -10.17 -16.18
CA SER A 728 -16.98 -11.60 -16.17
C SER A 728 -18.48 -11.90 -16.37
N ARG A 729 -19.35 -10.89 -16.54
CA ARG A 729 -20.80 -11.08 -16.80
C ARG A 729 -21.12 -11.41 -18.28
N LEU A 730 -20.45 -12.39 -18.86
CA LEU A 730 -20.72 -12.89 -20.22
C LEU A 730 -21.20 -14.35 -20.24
N ARG A 731 -22.41 -14.57 -19.72
CA ARG A 731 -23.32 -15.65 -20.13
C ARG A 731 -24.76 -15.15 -20.09
N SER A 732 -25.49 -15.38 -21.18
CA SER A 732 -26.93 -15.16 -21.27
C SER A 732 -27.70 -16.09 -20.32
N ALA A 733 -28.94 -15.70 -19.98
CA ALA A 733 -29.84 -16.54 -19.18
C ALA A 733 -30.25 -17.86 -19.88
N GLU A 734 -29.97 -18.00 -21.17
CA GLU A 734 -30.24 -19.18 -22.00
C GLU A 734 -29.04 -20.15 -22.00
N GLU A 735 -27.80 -19.65 -21.96
CA GLU A 735 -26.60 -20.48 -21.79
C GLU A 735 -26.55 -21.18 -20.43
N TRP A 736 -27.07 -20.55 -19.37
CA TRP A 736 -27.27 -21.18 -18.06
C TRP A 736 -28.28 -22.34 -18.06
N GLN A 737 -29.05 -22.52 -19.14
CA GLN A 737 -29.99 -23.63 -19.32
C GLN A 737 -29.43 -24.75 -20.22
N SER A 738 -28.23 -24.59 -20.77
CA SER A 738 -27.57 -25.64 -21.56
C SER A 738 -27.06 -26.78 -20.68
N PRO A 739 -27.30 -28.06 -21.02
CA PRO A 739 -26.72 -29.19 -20.29
C PRO A 739 -25.21 -29.24 -20.43
N TYR A 740 -24.50 -29.50 -19.33
CA TYR A 740 -23.05 -29.70 -19.33
C TYR A 740 -22.70 -31.11 -19.83
N GLU A 741 -22.04 -31.21 -21.00
CA GLU A 741 -21.64 -32.49 -21.62
C GLU A 741 -20.23 -32.99 -21.22
N GLY A 742 -19.70 -32.53 -20.08
CA GLY A 742 -18.46 -33.09 -19.50
C GLY A 742 -18.74 -34.29 -18.59
N ARG A 743 -17.75 -35.18 -18.40
CA ARG A 743 -17.84 -36.25 -17.39
C ARG A 743 -17.78 -35.64 -15.98
N LEU A 744 -18.83 -35.87 -15.19
CA LEU A 744 -18.82 -35.65 -13.75
C LEU A 744 -17.87 -36.65 -13.07
N HIS A 745 -17.30 -36.27 -11.92
CA HIS A 745 -16.20 -36.99 -11.27
C HIS A 745 -16.67 -38.12 -10.32
N ASP A 746 -17.98 -38.26 -10.19
CA ASP A 746 -18.71 -38.86 -9.07
C ASP A 746 -20.05 -39.50 -9.50
N GLU A 747 -20.10 -39.97 -10.75
CA GLU A 747 -21.18 -40.76 -11.38
C GLU A 747 -22.61 -40.21 -11.21
N GLY A 748 -22.75 -38.89 -11.03
CA GLY A 748 -24.04 -38.20 -10.92
C GLY A 748 -24.63 -38.15 -9.50
N THR A 749 -23.82 -38.41 -8.47
CA THR A 749 -24.24 -38.26 -7.06
C THR A 749 -24.11 -36.80 -6.59
N PRO A 750 -25.19 -36.09 -6.22
CA PRO A 750 -25.07 -34.68 -5.81
C PRO A 750 -24.36 -34.50 -4.47
N ILE A 751 -23.33 -33.65 -4.42
CA ILE A 751 -22.58 -33.30 -3.20
C ILE A 751 -23.41 -32.35 -2.32
N VAL A 752 -24.44 -32.87 -1.65
CA VAL A 752 -25.16 -32.18 -0.56
C VAL A 752 -25.43 -33.15 0.59
N HIS A 753 -24.49 -33.24 1.54
CA HIS A 753 -24.74 -33.99 2.76
C HIS A 753 -25.77 -33.25 3.64
N LYS A 754 -26.95 -33.85 3.80
CA LYS A 754 -28.10 -33.30 4.53
C LYS A 754 -28.12 -33.81 5.97
N SER A 755 -27.58 -33.05 6.91
CA SER A 755 -27.91 -33.23 8.33
C SER A 755 -29.22 -32.48 8.63
N ALA A 756 -30.15 -33.11 9.34
CA ALA A 756 -31.37 -32.43 9.76
C ALA A 756 -31.07 -31.47 10.94
N ARG A 757 -31.67 -30.26 10.90
CA ARG A 757 -31.66 -29.21 11.95
C ARG A 757 -30.56 -28.12 11.93
N SER A 758 -30.18 -27.62 10.75
CA SER A 758 -29.80 -26.20 10.60
C SER A 758 -30.12 -25.71 9.17
N GLY A 759 -30.50 -24.44 9.04
CA GLY A 759 -31.20 -23.90 7.85
C GLY A 759 -30.36 -23.08 6.87
N PHE A 760 -29.04 -23.25 6.83
CA PHE A 760 -28.15 -22.47 5.97
C PHE A 760 -27.11 -23.37 5.27
N LYS A 761 -26.91 -23.18 3.96
CA LYS A 761 -25.77 -23.68 3.17
C LYS A 761 -25.41 -22.68 2.06
N VAL A 762 -24.15 -22.69 1.65
CA VAL A 762 -23.55 -21.77 0.67
C VAL A 762 -24.13 -21.98 -0.73
N SER A 763 -24.34 -20.90 -1.48
CA SER A 763 -24.78 -20.95 -2.88
C SER A 763 -23.61 -21.04 -3.85
N HIS A 764 -23.39 -22.26 -4.37
CA HIS A 764 -22.52 -22.61 -5.50
C HIS A 764 -21.01 -22.35 -5.34
N LEU A 765 -20.26 -23.40 -4.98
CA LEU A 765 -18.80 -23.46 -5.08
C LEU A 765 -18.42 -24.20 -6.38
N GLN A 766 -18.08 -23.48 -7.45
CA GLN A 766 -17.54 -24.11 -8.66
C GLN A 766 -16.02 -24.27 -8.52
N ALA A 767 -15.59 -25.41 -7.98
CA ALA A 767 -14.17 -25.75 -7.89
C ALA A 767 -13.59 -26.04 -9.28
N VAL A 768 -12.84 -25.09 -9.84
CA VAL A 768 -12.06 -25.29 -11.06
C VAL A 768 -10.64 -25.69 -10.66
N ASN A 769 -10.19 -26.86 -11.11
CA ASN A 769 -8.85 -27.37 -10.86
C ASN A 769 -7.86 -26.71 -11.85
N ILE A 770 -7.14 -25.69 -11.38
CA ILE A 770 -6.30 -24.83 -12.23
C ILE A 770 -4.89 -25.43 -12.32
N PHE A 771 -4.65 -26.13 -13.43
CA PHE A 771 -3.45 -26.87 -13.80
C PHE A 771 -3.10 -28.10 -12.93
N SER A 772 -2.69 -29.17 -13.59
CA SER A 772 -2.28 -30.43 -12.96
C SER A 772 -0.76 -30.64 -13.06
N ARG A 773 -0.18 -31.32 -12.06
CA ARG A 773 1.20 -31.84 -11.96
C ARG A 773 2.25 -30.99 -11.20
N GLN A 774 1.90 -30.51 -10.01
CA GLN A 774 2.80 -30.56 -8.85
C GLN A 774 2.01 -30.55 -7.53
N GLU A 775 2.68 -30.64 -6.38
CA GLU A 775 2.11 -31.11 -5.10
C GLU A 775 1.33 -30.05 -4.28
N SER A 776 0.82 -29.00 -4.93
CA SER A 776 -0.06 -27.98 -4.34
C SER A 776 -1.39 -27.90 -5.09
N PHE A 777 -2.50 -27.82 -4.35
CA PHE A 777 -3.84 -27.75 -4.92
C PHE A 777 -4.32 -26.30 -4.99
N THR A 778 -4.24 -25.70 -6.17
CA THR A 778 -4.81 -24.38 -6.43
C THR A 778 -6.30 -24.51 -6.76
N ILE A 779 -7.17 -24.14 -5.81
CA ILE A 779 -8.62 -24.19 -5.98
C ILE A 779 -9.12 -22.77 -6.29
N GLY A 780 -9.51 -22.54 -7.55
CA GLY A 780 -10.27 -21.37 -7.92
C GLY A 780 -11.73 -21.51 -7.46
N PHE A 781 -12.30 -20.46 -6.87
CA PHE A 781 -13.69 -20.42 -6.45
C PHE A 781 -14.35 -19.07 -6.74
N THR A 782 -15.66 -19.11 -7.01
CA THR A 782 -16.52 -17.93 -7.13
C THR A 782 -17.64 -18.04 -6.11
N PHE A 783 -18.03 -16.94 -5.47
CA PHE A 783 -19.18 -16.91 -4.57
C PHE A 783 -20.03 -15.64 -4.75
N ASN A 784 -21.33 -15.76 -4.44
CA ASN A 784 -22.29 -14.66 -4.51
C ASN A 784 -22.82 -14.35 -3.11
N ASP A 785 -22.94 -13.06 -2.78
CA ASP A 785 -23.55 -12.59 -1.54
C ASP A 785 -25.09 -12.65 -1.63
N VAL A 786 -25.68 -13.75 -1.15
CA VAL A 786 -27.13 -14.01 -1.21
C VAL A 786 -27.94 -13.44 -0.04
N ARG A 787 -27.43 -12.41 0.67
CA ARG A 787 -28.12 -11.71 1.78
C ARG A 787 -29.33 -10.87 1.31
N GLY A 788 -30.37 -11.54 0.80
CA GLY A 788 -31.62 -10.88 0.37
C GLY A 788 -32.69 -11.77 -0.29
N LEU A 789 -32.48 -13.08 -0.45
CA LEU A 789 -33.45 -13.97 -1.12
C LEU A 789 -34.54 -14.49 -0.16
N PRO A 790 -35.82 -14.60 -0.59
CA PRO A 790 -36.93 -14.97 0.29
C PRO A 790 -37.01 -16.49 0.58
N PRO A 791 -37.35 -16.91 1.81
CA PRO A 791 -37.47 -18.32 2.18
C PRO A 791 -38.84 -18.93 1.81
N LEU A 792 -38.84 -20.22 1.45
CA LEU A 792 -40.04 -21.06 1.36
C LEU A 792 -40.21 -21.92 2.63
N SER A 793 -41.44 -22.36 2.92
CA SER A 793 -41.88 -22.69 4.28
C SER A 793 -42.21 -24.16 4.57
N ALA A 794 -41.93 -24.56 5.82
CA ALA A 794 -42.55 -25.65 6.59
C ALA A 794 -42.23 -25.38 8.08
N GLU A 795 -43.07 -25.61 9.08
CA GLU A 795 -44.45 -26.11 9.11
C GLU A 795 -45.14 -25.57 10.40
N GLY A 796 -46.48 -25.59 10.47
CA GLY A 796 -47.23 -25.52 11.75
C GLY A 796 -47.45 -24.16 12.43
N TYR A 797 -46.59 -23.15 12.25
CA TYR A 797 -46.80 -21.79 12.81
C TYR A 797 -46.28 -20.69 11.88
N ARG A 798 -47.05 -19.60 11.69
CA ARG A 798 -46.51 -18.36 11.09
C ARG A 798 -45.70 -17.56 12.11
N ARG A 799 -44.40 -17.89 12.24
CA ARG A 799 -43.41 -16.81 12.46
C ARG A 799 -43.48 -15.91 11.25
N VAL A 800 -43.86 -14.65 11.44
CA VAL A 800 -43.71 -13.62 10.40
C VAL A 800 -42.44 -12.83 10.71
N PRO A 801 -41.31 -13.08 10.02
CA PRO A 801 -40.18 -12.17 10.03
C PRO A 801 -40.58 -10.93 9.24
N ALA A 802 -41.27 -9.99 9.91
CA ALA A 802 -41.64 -8.71 9.34
C ALA A 802 -40.36 -7.87 9.16
N ILE A 803 -39.84 -7.81 7.93
CA ILE A 803 -38.78 -6.87 7.56
C ILE A 803 -39.41 -5.48 7.49
N VAL A 804 -39.51 -4.84 8.65
CA VAL A 804 -39.97 -3.44 8.76
C VAL A 804 -38.77 -2.55 8.42
N GLY A 805 -38.80 -1.95 7.23
CA GLY A 805 -37.95 -0.80 6.93
C GLY A 805 -38.28 0.36 7.90
N THR A 806 -37.33 1.18 8.31
CA THR A 806 -36.24 1.72 7.48
C THR A 806 -34.85 1.54 8.08
N SER A 807 -33.88 1.25 7.19
CA SER A 807 -32.45 1.56 7.31
C SER A 807 -31.67 1.13 8.57
N ARG A 808 -30.51 0.48 8.35
CA ARG A 808 -29.31 0.63 9.21
C ARG A 808 -29.41 0.05 10.63
N SER A 809 -29.45 -1.28 10.76
CA SER A 809 -29.07 -1.98 12.01
C SER A 809 -28.60 -3.42 11.73
N LEU A 810 -27.81 -3.99 12.65
CA LEU A 810 -27.45 -5.42 12.67
C LEU A 810 -28.68 -6.33 12.89
N ASN A 811 -28.55 -7.61 12.55
CA ASN A 811 -29.59 -8.62 12.65
C ASN A 811 -30.23 -8.70 14.05
N LEU A 812 -31.50 -8.31 14.18
CA LEU A 812 -32.35 -8.55 15.35
C LEU A 812 -33.60 -9.34 14.95
N GLU A 813 -33.64 -10.63 15.27
CA GLU A 813 -34.80 -11.50 15.03
C GLU A 813 -35.94 -11.21 16.02
N LYS A 814 -36.65 -10.09 15.83
CA LYS A 814 -37.88 -9.81 16.61
C LYS A 814 -39.00 -10.78 16.19
N THR A 815 -39.30 -11.73 17.09
CA THR A 815 -40.37 -12.72 16.89
C THR A 815 -41.73 -12.16 17.27
N TYR A 816 -42.54 -11.80 16.27
CA TYR A 816 -43.93 -11.38 16.46
C TYR A 816 -44.87 -12.60 16.58
N ARG A 817 -45.95 -12.44 17.36
CA ARG A 817 -46.97 -13.47 17.58
C ARG A 817 -48.31 -12.99 17.02
N VAL A 818 -48.71 -13.53 15.88
CA VAL A 818 -49.92 -13.12 15.13
C VAL A 818 -50.88 -14.31 15.06
N PRO A 819 -52.21 -14.15 15.24
CA PRO A 819 -53.17 -15.26 15.15
C PRO A 819 -53.29 -15.84 13.73
N ASP A 820 -53.61 -17.14 13.63
CA ASP A 820 -53.69 -17.89 12.36
C ASP A 820 -54.78 -17.41 11.39
N GLY A 821 -55.66 -16.50 11.83
CA GLY A 821 -56.67 -15.86 11.00
C GLY A 821 -56.17 -14.75 10.06
N PHE A 822 -54.87 -14.41 10.09
CA PHE A 822 -54.29 -13.38 9.21
C PHE A 822 -54.16 -13.89 7.75
N ALA A 823 -55.29 -13.96 7.07
CA ALA A 823 -55.44 -14.55 5.75
C ALA A 823 -54.85 -13.66 4.65
N SER A 824 -53.87 -14.18 3.92
CA SER A 824 -53.38 -13.57 2.69
C SER A 824 -54.41 -13.76 1.56
N VAL A 825 -55.23 -12.74 1.31
CA VAL A 825 -56.06 -12.63 0.11
C VAL A 825 -55.26 -11.84 -0.94
N GLY A 826 -55.41 -12.19 -2.22
CA GLY A 826 -54.42 -11.83 -3.23
C GLY A 826 -54.45 -10.37 -3.69
N GLY A 827 -53.30 -9.69 -3.54
CA GLY A 827 -52.78 -8.74 -4.54
C GLY A 827 -53.48 -7.39 -4.67
N ASN A 828 -53.27 -6.50 -3.69
CA ASN A 828 -53.19 -5.06 -3.97
C ASN A 828 -52.35 -4.32 -2.91
N ILE A 829 -52.12 -3.01 -3.10
CA ILE A 829 -51.21 -2.18 -2.31
C ILE A 829 -51.77 -1.73 -0.93
N ASP A 830 -53.06 -1.91 -0.69
CA ASP A 830 -53.76 -1.25 0.43
C ASP A 830 -53.55 -1.84 1.84
N ASP A 831 -53.03 -3.07 1.97
CA ASP A 831 -52.78 -3.75 3.26
C ASP A 831 -51.90 -2.94 4.24
N TYR A 832 -51.07 -2.02 3.72
CA TYR A 832 -50.20 -1.17 4.53
C TYR A 832 -50.98 -0.20 5.43
N ASN A 833 -52.19 0.21 5.02
CA ASN A 833 -53.01 1.18 5.76
C ASN A 833 -53.74 0.57 6.96
N GLU A 834 -54.26 -0.66 6.85
CA GLU A 834 -54.87 -1.35 8.00
C GLU A 834 -53.82 -1.65 9.08
N ALA A 835 -52.63 -2.14 8.69
CA ALA A 835 -51.52 -2.35 9.61
C ALA A 835 -51.15 -1.06 10.38
N ALA A 836 -51.01 0.07 9.68
CA ALA A 836 -50.72 1.36 10.32
C ALA A 836 -51.80 1.78 11.34
N SER A 837 -53.09 1.55 11.04
CA SER A 837 -54.20 1.86 11.96
C SER A 837 -54.20 0.99 13.22
N MET A 838 -53.76 -0.27 13.13
CA MET A 838 -53.61 -1.15 14.30
C MET A 838 -52.45 -0.71 15.20
N PHE A 839 -51.33 -0.26 14.63
CA PHE A 839 -50.22 0.31 15.43
C PHE A 839 -50.59 1.62 16.12
N ALA A 840 -51.48 2.44 15.53
CA ALA A 840 -51.94 3.69 16.12
C ALA A 840 -52.87 3.52 17.34
N SER A 841 -53.27 2.29 17.72
CA SER A 841 -54.39 2.05 18.63
C SER A 841 -54.14 1.09 19.81
N ASN A 842 -52.92 0.56 20.03
CA ASN A 842 -52.64 -0.31 21.18
C ASN A 842 -51.27 -0.12 21.86
N SER A 843 -51.29 -0.22 23.20
CA SER A 843 -50.23 0.27 24.09
C SER A 843 -49.11 -0.74 24.36
N TYR A 844 -48.26 -1.01 23.37
CA TYR A 844 -47.04 -1.83 23.56
C TYR A 844 -45.80 -1.12 23.03
N GLY A 845 -44.92 -0.70 23.94
CA GLY A 845 -43.73 0.09 23.63
C GLY A 845 -42.66 -0.71 22.87
N VAL A 846 -41.95 -0.02 21.97
CA VAL A 846 -40.76 -0.53 21.30
C VAL A 846 -39.54 0.11 21.93
N GLU A 847 -38.80 -0.65 22.74
CA GLU A 847 -37.45 -0.23 23.15
C GLU A 847 -36.52 -0.26 21.93
N SER A 848 -35.83 0.86 21.73
CA SER A 848 -34.70 1.01 20.81
C SER A 848 -33.39 0.94 21.61
N PHE A 849 -32.44 0.13 21.14
CA PHE A 849 -31.09 0.09 21.71
C PHE A 849 -30.20 1.06 20.93
N ALA A 850 -30.14 2.30 21.42
CA ALA A 850 -29.17 3.29 20.99
C ALA A 850 -27.95 3.27 21.93
N GLU A 851 -26.75 3.28 21.33
CA GLU A 851 -25.44 3.20 21.98
C GLU A 851 -25.14 1.92 22.81
N LEU A 852 -23.85 1.65 23.03
CA LEU A 852 -23.40 0.90 24.20
C LEU A 852 -23.78 1.71 25.44
N SER A 853 -24.38 1.08 26.47
CA SER A 853 -24.76 1.81 27.67
C SER A 853 -23.53 2.46 28.33
N ILE A 854 -23.76 3.55 29.06
CA ILE A 854 -22.71 4.25 29.80
C ILE A 854 -22.00 3.29 30.79
N GLU A 855 -22.69 2.31 31.37
CA GLU A 855 -22.03 1.22 32.12
C GLU A 855 -21.15 0.35 31.22
N VAL A 856 -21.64 -0.15 30.07
CA VAL A 856 -20.83 -1.02 29.20
C VAL A 856 -19.59 -0.29 28.66
N LYS A 857 -19.72 0.99 28.27
CA LYS A 857 -18.56 1.84 27.92
C LYS A 857 -17.59 1.93 29.10
N ARG A 858 -18.10 2.23 30.31
CA ARG A 858 -17.32 2.39 31.54
C ARG A 858 -16.67 1.10 32.03
N ASP A 859 -17.30 -0.06 31.85
CA ASP A 859 -16.77 -1.35 32.30
C ASP A 859 -15.74 -1.92 31.31
N LEU A 860 -15.92 -1.70 30.01
CA LEU A 860 -14.86 -1.88 29.01
C LEU A 860 -13.65 -1.02 29.36
N LEU A 861 -13.86 0.26 29.70
CA LEU A 861 -12.81 1.17 30.13
C LEU A 861 -12.15 0.67 31.43
N ASN A 862 -12.89 0.41 32.50
CA ASN A 862 -12.36 -0.08 33.79
C ASN A 862 -11.42 -1.27 33.62
N MET A 863 -11.78 -2.23 32.76
CA MET A 863 -10.98 -3.42 32.43
C MET A 863 -9.61 -3.05 31.81
N PHE A 864 -9.50 -2.00 31.00
CA PHE A 864 -8.19 -1.53 30.51
C PHE A 864 -7.31 -0.89 31.59
N SER A 865 -7.91 -0.26 32.60
CA SER A 865 -7.17 0.33 33.73
C SER A 865 -6.42 -0.76 34.51
N GLU A 866 -7.08 -1.89 34.78
CA GLU A 866 -6.47 -3.04 35.45
C GLU A 866 -5.39 -3.74 34.59
N VAL A 867 -5.58 -3.80 33.27
CA VAL A 867 -4.59 -4.40 32.35
C VAL A 867 -3.36 -3.51 32.13
N SER A 868 -3.52 -2.17 32.15
CA SER A 868 -2.38 -1.24 32.10
C SER A 868 -1.46 -1.37 33.33
N ASP A 869 -2.04 -1.50 34.53
CA ASP A 869 -1.29 -1.77 35.75
C ASP A 869 -0.55 -3.14 35.69
N ALA A 870 -1.10 -4.12 34.97
CA ALA A 870 -0.49 -5.45 34.79
C ALA A 870 0.65 -5.48 33.75
N LEU A 871 0.68 -4.56 32.79
CA LEU A 871 1.70 -4.51 31.73
C LEU A 871 2.95 -3.71 32.12
N GLY A 872 2.95 -3.06 33.29
CA GLY A 872 4.07 -2.23 33.75
C GLY A 872 4.22 -0.91 32.98
N SER A 873 3.24 -0.55 32.16
CA SER A 873 3.13 0.71 31.43
C SER A 873 2.80 1.86 32.38
N ASN A 874 3.80 2.29 33.17
CA ASN A 874 3.78 3.50 33.98
C ASN A 874 3.76 4.76 33.09
N SER A 875 2.65 4.97 32.38
CA SER A 875 2.31 6.19 31.66
C SER A 875 1.19 6.90 32.44
N PRO A 876 1.53 7.96 33.23
CA PRO A 876 0.52 8.80 33.86
C PRO A 876 -0.42 9.44 32.83
N SER A 877 0.08 9.77 31.64
CA SER A 877 -0.73 10.34 30.54
C SER A 877 -1.75 9.34 29.99
N PHE A 878 -1.44 8.05 29.84
CA PHE A 878 -2.44 7.05 29.45
C PHE A 878 -3.62 7.04 30.43
N ARG A 879 -3.34 7.01 31.75
CA ARG A 879 -4.39 7.00 32.78
C ARG A 879 -5.15 8.33 32.82
N GLN A 880 -4.49 9.46 32.62
CA GLN A 880 -5.11 10.79 32.59
C GLN A 880 -5.99 11.03 31.36
N LEU A 881 -5.54 10.63 30.15
CA LEU A 881 -6.33 10.72 28.91
C LEU A 881 -7.59 9.84 29.02
N PHE A 882 -7.43 8.63 29.56
CA PHE A 882 -8.49 7.69 29.87
C PHE A 882 -9.50 8.22 30.91
N ASP A 883 -9.01 8.78 32.03
CA ASP A 883 -9.87 9.39 33.07
C ASP A 883 -10.58 10.66 32.57
N ALA A 884 -9.95 11.42 31.66
CA ALA A 884 -10.54 12.58 31.00
C ALA A 884 -11.65 12.19 30.01
N GLU A 885 -11.46 11.13 29.22
CA GLU A 885 -12.49 10.55 28.36
C GLU A 885 -13.68 10.08 29.21
N LEU A 886 -13.44 9.34 30.32
CA LEU A 886 -14.47 8.95 31.29
C LEU A 886 -15.22 10.13 31.94
N GLN A 887 -14.62 11.32 32.00
CA GLN A 887 -15.24 12.55 32.51
C GLN A 887 -15.93 13.41 31.45
N ARG A 888 -15.95 13.00 30.17
CA ARG A 888 -16.76 13.70 29.15
C ARG A 888 -18.24 13.75 29.55
N PRO A 889 -18.94 14.89 29.39
CA PRO A 889 -20.34 15.02 29.80
C PRO A 889 -21.25 13.94 29.22
N GLU A 890 -21.03 13.54 27.96
CA GLU A 890 -21.77 12.44 27.32
C GLU A 890 -21.69 11.10 28.10
N LEU A 891 -20.57 10.81 28.76
CA LEU A 891 -20.37 9.57 29.53
C LEU A 891 -20.75 9.70 31.02
N GLN A 892 -21.10 10.90 31.49
CA GLN A 892 -21.54 11.14 32.87
C GLN A 892 -23.07 10.97 33.06
N VAL A 893 -23.85 10.81 31.98
CA VAL A 893 -25.33 10.89 32.01
C VAL A 893 -26.04 9.60 32.48
N ARG A 894 -26.00 9.25 33.77
CA ARG A 894 -26.99 8.29 34.34
C ARG A 894 -27.49 8.63 35.75
N ARG A 895 -28.70 9.23 35.81
CA ARG A 895 -29.87 8.87 36.67
C ARG A 895 -30.91 10.01 36.75
N LYS A 896 -32.02 9.91 35.99
CA LYS A 896 -33.40 10.42 36.28
C LYS A 896 -34.28 10.54 35.00
N ALA A 897 -34.76 9.42 34.45
CA ALA A 897 -36.02 9.33 33.65
C ALA A 897 -36.16 7.93 33.01
N SER A 898 -36.89 7.00 33.66
CA SER A 898 -37.50 5.80 33.02
C SER A 898 -38.23 4.91 34.03
N LEU A 899 -37.76 4.83 35.28
CA LEU A 899 -38.36 4.02 36.37
C LEU A 899 -39.72 4.56 36.90
N ALA A 900 -40.49 5.26 36.07
CA ALA A 900 -41.78 5.88 36.40
C ALA A 900 -42.60 6.21 35.12
N ALA A 901 -42.72 5.24 34.21
CA ALA A 901 -43.66 5.22 33.08
C ALA A 901 -44.14 3.78 32.83
#